data_AF-G9EJK2-F1
#
_entry.id   AF-G9EJK2-F1
#
_cell.length_a   1.000
_cell.length_b   1.000
_cell.length_c   1.000
_cell.angle_alpha   90.00
_cell.angle_beta   90.00
_cell.angle_gamma   90.00
#
_symmetry.space_group_name_H-M   'P 1'
#
loop_
_entity.id
_entity.type
_entity.pdbx_description
1 polymer ?
#
loop_
_entity_poly.entity_id
_entity_poly.type
_entity_poly.pdbx_seq_one_letter_code
_entity_poly.pdbx_strand_id
1 'polypeptide(L)'
;MRSHPELKINSLNLSSIYEDEPLYFTANESESDTNEQLNIFNASPIYAQFKQQYATLVQKLNYWCEHHQILIKTQEDLSPEDDLLKPAFSLFLERLFDERNYYSIRKAILFNDGKRSLEELLLLLNDESIMRPIKEKTLLNLQQSIGVCADGTLTNIVDARDDLKEAHEGITFLITNTLRTLIQQHAIEHARATYSEKELATNTMHYGNAYSNYVATTYGIALKKDAFVSALHVPNWRLQQFALLLDELITPKVVLKSLMHSITGYIASLREQFHACFFKEHHAIPLKESSRLCNEGLKLMAAWNKKYDMLLPLNTNSLFQLSDDGTAVIPSPYDEAPLRKTMAQKFNALFLTKSSKRVSLKLNSGSNLIIEQGLYWKENDLEVLEFKSEELAGIERNQLDSLTDFYDYNELIETFPEHAHFLIHTDTATAEYSPLQLLERRYLTLLMALIDYHRLSKSQKKRIQSPQFAQLMSDHLSRTQQMQLLEKLGEHNLLSPEVLQQGWPSILATEGKRQIAFIELLLAQKRLTRKLCAQIETKEQELLGSNIIWLLIAHEHFWLIEQLIQEKLLSPEILAAAPKNGIYAGKNIFWLLAYYAQSPLLEQLLEQLLAQNLLTKELLAAKAKPTSKEAGISAIWLLVYRQCFKFIKKLGAQKLITTEMLATAPETGDLADRSFFWFLINYNQDRLLEKLFIQGLFTPAFLATTLPENSVAAGANNVWLLTIHQRFRLLKQLLAKQLLTTSILAAAPYQGDNAGVTTFWLLAKMNEIELINELCRQNILTTELLAAVPKDEEGTNAVYELGLHQHFPLLETLLNKGLLNKEIVAAAPKIGPDKDKNLIAVLMANEQFSLLEKLIEHKLVTPEALQTTLSDNIISILISKQQVSLVQKMCEQGLVESAVEPAEPSDVASGAANEIIAVSSNWFSFFSPTARTVKVLATTRLTARTEREQNRNEL
;
A
#
# COMPACT_ATOMS: atom_id res chain seq x y z
N MET A 1 -0.74 26.00 33.13
CA MET A 1 -2.06 25.92 33.79
C MET A 1 -1.88 25.45 35.22
N ARG A 2 -2.57 26.06 36.19
CA ARG A 2 -2.50 25.65 37.61
C ARG A 2 -3.31 24.35 37.79
N SER A 3 -2.79 23.38 38.55
CA SER A 3 -3.50 22.15 38.87
C SER A 3 -4.78 22.48 39.65
N HIS A 4 -5.93 22.30 39.00
CA HIS A 4 -7.22 22.41 39.66
C HIS A 4 -7.45 21.19 40.56
N PRO A 5 -8.15 21.35 41.70
CA PRO A 5 -8.46 20.25 42.59
C PRO A 5 -9.34 19.23 41.86
N GLU A 6 -8.89 17.97 41.78
CA GLU A 6 -9.69 16.86 41.27
C GLU A 6 -11.05 16.85 41.98
N LEU A 7 -12.12 17.12 41.24
CA LEU A 7 -13.47 16.90 41.71
C LEU A 7 -13.60 15.42 42.11
N LYS A 8 -13.98 15.16 43.36
CA LYS A 8 -14.24 13.82 43.91
C LYS A 8 -15.47 13.18 43.25
N ILE A 9 -15.34 12.83 41.97
CA ILE A 9 -16.32 12.02 41.22
C ILE A 9 -16.27 10.55 41.69
N ASN A 10 -15.33 10.20 42.56
CA ASN A 10 -15.20 8.91 43.27
C ASN A 10 -16.37 8.56 44.22
N SER A 11 -17.53 9.22 44.09
CA SER A 11 -18.76 8.89 44.83
C SER A 11 -19.97 8.61 43.93
N LEU A 12 -19.77 8.47 42.61
CA LEU A 12 -20.81 7.94 41.74
C LEU A 12 -21.16 6.53 42.20
N ASN A 13 -22.36 6.38 42.76
CA ASN A 13 -22.84 5.10 43.26
C ASN A 13 -23.27 4.24 42.05
N LEU A 14 -22.32 3.58 41.40
CA LEU A 14 -22.58 2.72 40.23
C LEU A 14 -23.59 1.60 40.56
N SER A 15 -23.64 1.17 41.83
CA SER A 15 -24.63 0.19 42.29
C SER A 15 -26.06 0.73 42.26
N SER A 16 -26.31 2.03 42.06
CA SER A 16 -27.68 2.54 41.88
C SER A 16 -28.25 2.28 40.50
N ILE A 17 -27.42 1.86 39.53
CA ILE A 17 -27.88 1.46 38.19
C ILE A 17 -28.52 0.08 38.25
N TYR A 18 -28.07 -0.76 39.18
CA TYR A 18 -28.50 -2.13 39.37
C TYR A 18 -29.13 -2.28 40.78
N GLU A 19 -29.70 -3.43 41.10
CA GLU A 19 -30.06 -3.75 42.50
C GLU A 19 -28.92 -4.49 43.21
N ASP A 20 -27.77 -4.63 42.55
CA ASP A 20 -26.59 -5.40 42.94
C ASP A 20 -25.27 -4.63 42.66
N GLU A 21 -24.14 -5.18 43.10
CA GLU A 21 -22.81 -4.65 42.76
C GLU A 21 -22.49 -4.79 41.25
N PRO A 22 -21.87 -3.77 40.62
CA PRO A 22 -21.50 -3.84 39.22
C PRO A 22 -20.37 -4.86 39.00
N LEU A 23 -20.57 -5.75 38.03
CA LEU A 23 -19.60 -6.78 37.63
C LEU A 23 -18.76 -6.30 36.45
N TYR A 24 -17.47 -6.65 36.43
CA TYR A 24 -16.54 -6.36 35.35
C TYR A 24 -15.68 -7.58 35.03
N PHE A 25 -15.21 -7.67 33.79
CA PHE A 25 -14.10 -8.56 33.45
C PHE A 25 -12.79 -7.85 33.81
N THR A 26 -11.91 -8.47 34.60
CA THR A 26 -10.57 -7.94 34.86
C THR A 26 -9.56 -8.98 34.40
N ALA A 27 -8.83 -8.65 33.33
CA ALA A 27 -7.75 -9.51 32.88
C ALA A 27 -6.62 -9.50 33.93
N ASN A 28 -6.15 -10.68 34.30
CA ASN A 28 -4.95 -10.84 35.11
C ASN A 28 -3.73 -10.51 34.24
N GLU A 29 -3.07 -9.38 34.51
CA GLU A 29 -1.88 -8.93 33.77
C GLU A 29 -0.70 -9.91 33.85
N SER A 30 -0.68 -10.81 34.85
CA SER A 30 0.36 -11.84 34.99
C SER A 30 0.16 -13.06 34.09
N GLU A 31 -1.03 -13.23 33.51
CA GLU A 31 -1.36 -14.35 32.62
C GLU A 31 -1.39 -13.88 31.16
N SER A 32 -0.70 -14.60 30.27
CA SER A 32 -0.45 -14.11 28.89
C SER A 32 -1.64 -14.28 27.94
N ASP A 33 -2.65 -15.09 28.28
CA ASP A 33 -3.75 -15.42 27.35
C ASP A 33 -5.08 -14.80 27.80
N THR A 34 -5.40 -13.61 27.27
CA THR A 34 -6.69 -12.95 27.49
C THR A 34 -7.87 -13.76 26.92
N ASN A 35 -7.65 -14.62 25.92
CA ASN A 35 -8.72 -15.42 25.32
C ASN A 35 -9.14 -16.55 26.26
N GLU A 36 -8.16 -17.23 26.87
CA GLU A 36 -8.43 -18.24 27.89
C GLU A 36 -9.18 -17.63 29.09
N GLN A 37 -8.72 -16.48 29.59
CA GLN A 37 -9.38 -15.78 30.68
C GLN A 37 -10.81 -15.36 30.32
N LEU A 38 -11.04 -14.87 29.09
CA LEU A 38 -12.39 -14.56 28.60
C LEU A 38 -13.26 -15.82 28.54
N ASN A 39 -12.73 -16.96 28.13
CA ASN A 39 -13.47 -18.22 28.08
C ASN A 39 -13.85 -18.71 29.48
N ILE A 40 -12.93 -18.60 30.46
CA ILE A 40 -13.20 -18.90 31.87
C ILE A 40 -14.30 -17.97 32.41
N PHE A 41 -14.19 -16.66 32.12
CA PHE A 41 -15.21 -15.71 32.52
C PHE A 41 -16.56 -16.03 31.88
N ASN A 42 -16.62 -16.30 30.57
CA ASN A 42 -17.86 -16.64 29.87
C ASN A 42 -18.53 -17.93 30.40
N ALA A 43 -17.73 -18.90 30.86
CA ALA A 43 -18.22 -20.15 31.45
C ALA A 43 -18.63 -20.01 32.92
N SER A 44 -18.30 -18.89 33.57
CA SER A 44 -18.56 -18.69 34.99
C SER A 44 -20.04 -18.38 35.27
N PRO A 45 -20.57 -18.74 36.47
CA PRO A 45 -21.95 -18.40 36.84
C PRO A 45 -22.24 -16.89 36.87
N ILE A 46 -21.22 -16.06 37.14
CA ILE A 46 -21.37 -14.59 37.21
C ILE A 46 -21.59 -13.95 35.84
N TYR A 47 -21.26 -14.65 34.74
CA TYR A 47 -21.40 -14.11 33.39
C TYR A 47 -22.85 -13.84 32.98
N ALA A 48 -23.79 -14.68 33.46
CA ALA A 48 -25.21 -14.47 33.21
C ALA A 48 -25.71 -13.16 33.84
N GLN A 49 -25.32 -12.90 35.09
CA GLN A 49 -25.64 -11.64 35.78
C GLN A 49 -24.95 -10.44 35.11
N PHE A 50 -23.69 -10.60 34.69
CA PHE A 50 -22.97 -9.57 33.93
C PHE A 50 -23.67 -9.19 32.61
N LYS A 51 -24.11 -10.18 31.83
CA LYS A 51 -24.92 -9.97 30.61
C LYS A 51 -26.21 -9.22 30.91
N GLN A 52 -26.91 -9.60 31.98
CA GLN A 52 -28.13 -8.92 32.42
C GLN A 52 -27.87 -7.45 32.79
N GLN A 53 -26.79 -7.16 33.53
CA GLN A 53 -26.40 -5.78 33.84
C GLN A 53 -26.13 -4.95 32.58
N TYR A 54 -25.45 -5.54 31.58
CA TYR A 54 -25.22 -4.87 30.30
C TYR A 54 -26.52 -4.58 29.54
N ALA A 55 -27.44 -5.55 29.53
CA ALA A 55 -28.75 -5.39 28.89
C ALA A 55 -29.57 -4.28 29.57
N THR A 56 -29.60 -4.25 30.91
CA THR A 56 -30.26 -3.17 31.68
C THR A 56 -29.64 -1.81 31.39
N LEU A 57 -28.31 -1.72 31.29
CA LEU A 57 -27.60 -0.48 30.98
C LEU A 57 -28.00 0.06 29.60
N VAL A 58 -27.95 -0.79 28.58
CA VAL A 58 -28.35 -0.45 27.20
C VAL A 58 -29.82 -0.09 27.12
N GLN A 59 -30.69 -0.81 27.83
CA GLN A 59 -32.13 -0.50 27.88
C GLN A 59 -32.38 0.89 28.48
N LYS A 60 -31.68 1.26 29.56
CA LYS A 60 -31.80 2.59 30.17
C LYS A 60 -31.31 3.70 29.24
N LEU A 61 -30.21 3.48 28.50
CA LEU A 61 -29.73 4.42 27.49
C LEU A 61 -30.71 4.59 26.33
N ASN A 62 -31.24 3.48 25.79
CA ASN A 62 -32.28 3.52 24.77
C ASN A 62 -33.54 4.24 25.26
N TYR A 63 -33.99 3.94 26.48
CA TYR A 63 -35.15 4.62 27.09
C TYR A 63 -34.92 6.12 27.21
N TRP A 64 -33.73 6.55 27.64
CA TRP A 64 -33.38 7.96 27.68
C TRP A 64 -33.46 8.59 26.29
N CYS A 65 -32.81 7.99 25.29
CA CYS A 65 -32.84 8.49 23.91
C CYS A 65 -34.26 8.53 23.31
N GLU A 66 -35.09 7.53 23.59
CA GLU A 66 -36.48 7.47 23.14
C GLU A 66 -37.34 8.54 23.80
N HIS A 67 -37.24 8.66 25.13
CA HIS A 67 -37.94 9.70 25.90
C HIS A 67 -37.61 11.11 25.42
N HIS A 68 -36.36 11.31 24.99
CA HIS A 68 -35.86 12.58 24.45
C HIS A 68 -35.96 12.70 22.92
N GLN A 69 -36.58 11.73 22.23
CA GLN A 69 -36.82 11.74 20.77
C GLN A 69 -35.54 11.84 19.90
N ILE A 70 -34.41 11.28 20.39
CA ILE A 70 -33.12 11.25 19.67
C ILE A 70 -32.64 9.82 19.38
N LEU A 71 -33.53 8.83 19.51
CA LEU A 71 -33.21 7.42 19.29
C LEU A 71 -32.91 7.16 17.81
N ILE A 72 -31.67 6.76 17.51
CA ILE A 72 -31.27 6.34 16.16
C ILE A 72 -31.50 4.85 16.02
N LYS A 73 -32.18 4.48 14.93
CA LYS A 73 -32.33 3.08 14.52
C LYS A 73 -31.47 2.81 13.29
N THR A 74 -30.72 1.72 13.32
CA THR A 74 -29.76 1.32 12.28
C THR A 74 -30.18 0.01 11.65
N GLN A 75 -29.94 -0.14 10.35
CA GLN A 75 -30.12 -1.40 9.63
C GLN A 75 -28.92 -2.31 9.88
N GLU A 76 -29.17 -3.62 9.92
CA GLU A 76 -28.13 -4.62 10.15
C GLU A 76 -27.52 -5.06 8.81
N ASP A 77 -26.23 -4.80 8.59
CA ASP A 77 -25.53 -5.11 7.32
C ASP A 77 -25.55 -6.60 6.94
N LEU A 78 -25.92 -7.49 7.86
CA LEU A 78 -25.77 -8.95 7.75
C LEU A 78 -27.06 -9.72 7.51
N SER A 79 -28.23 -9.07 7.44
CA SER A 79 -29.50 -9.74 7.13
C SER A 79 -30.30 -8.93 6.10
N PRO A 80 -30.17 -9.23 4.80
CA PRO A 80 -30.95 -8.57 3.75
C PRO A 80 -32.44 -8.96 3.75
N GLU A 81 -32.88 -9.89 4.60
CA GLU A 81 -34.24 -10.43 4.58
C GLU A 81 -35.17 -9.86 5.67
N ASP A 82 -34.65 -9.12 6.67
CA ASP A 82 -35.45 -8.48 7.72
C ASP A 82 -35.11 -6.97 7.81
N ASP A 83 -35.98 -6.10 7.28
CA ASP A 83 -35.91 -4.62 7.38
C ASP A 83 -36.14 -4.09 8.82
N LEU A 84 -35.82 -4.88 9.84
CA LEU A 84 -36.02 -4.53 11.24
C LEU A 84 -34.94 -3.55 11.72
N LEU A 85 -35.23 -2.27 11.64
CA LEU A 85 -34.41 -1.20 12.21
C LEU A 85 -34.32 -1.37 13.75
N LYS A 86 -33.12 -1.68 14.25
CA LYS A 86 -32.83 -1.82 15.69
C LYS A 86 -32.23 -0.53 16.25
N PRO A 87 -32.49 -0.15 17.52
CA PRO A 87 -31.77 0.94 18.17
C PRO A 87 -30.26 0.70 18.19
N ALA A 88 -29.45 1.74 17.97
CA ALA A 88 -28.00 1.61 17.85
C ALA A 88 -27.33 0.92 19.06
N PHE A 89 -27.75 1.25 20.30
CA PHE A 89 -27.22 0.59 21.49
C PHE A 89 -27.65 -0.87 21.60
N SER A 90 -28.84 -1.24 21.10
CA SER A 90 -29.29 -2.63 21.06
C SER A 90 -28.46 -3.45 20.08
N LEU A 91 -28.17 -2.89 18.89
CA LEU A 91 -27.28 -3.53 17.92
C LEU A 91 -25.86 -3.70 18.48
N PHE A 92 -25.35 -2.69 19.22
CA PHE A 92 -24.08 -2.82 19.94
C PHE A 92 -24.10 -3.96 20.95
N LEU A 93 -25.14 -4.07 21.77
CA LEU A 93 -25.30 -5.14 22.75
C LEU A 93 -25.32 -6.53 22.09
N GLU A 94 -26.06 -6.66 20.99
CA GLU A 94 -26.13 -7.89 20.21
C GLU A 94 -24.75 -8.27 19.68
N ARG A 95 -24.05 -7.36 19.00
CA ARG A 95 -22.66 -7.59 18.51
C ARG A 95 -21.68 -7.92 19.63
N LEU A 96 -21.86 -7.33 20.81
CA LEU A 96 -21.01 -7.57 21.98
C LEU A 96 -21.13 -9.01 22.52
N PHE A 97 -22.31 -9.61 22.39
CA PHE A 97 -22.61 -10.95 22.91
C PHE A 97 -22.93 -12.00 21.83
N ASP A 98 -22.77 -11.64 20.55
CA ASP A 98 -22.99 -12.49 19.37
C ASP A 98 -22.07 -13.73 19.39
N GLU A 99 -22.64 -14.88 19.02
CA GLU A 99 -21.94 -16.15 18.83
C GLU A 99 -20.89 -16.07 17.71
N ARG A 100 -21.09 -15.19 16.71
CA ARG A 100 -20.11 -14.94 15.63
C ARG A 100 -18.87 -14.18 16.11
N ASN A 101 -18.85 -13.74 17.37
CA ASN A 101 -17.72 -13.09 18.02
C ASN A 101 -17.24 -11.83 17.28
N TYR A 102 -18.17 -10.92 16.95
CA TYR A 102 -17.94 -9.69 16.18
C TYR A 102 -16.70 -8.89 16.64
N TYR A 103 -16.55 -8.70 17.96
CA TYR A 103 -15.43 -7.97 18.56
C TYR A 103 -14.21 -8.85 18.90
N SER A 104 -14.26 -10.15 18.62
CA SER A 104 -13.21 -11.12 18.92
C SER A 104 -12.74 -11.04 20.39
N ILE A 105 -11.46 -11.32 20.65
CA ILE A 105 -10.81 -11.18 21.96
C ILE A 105 -10.86 -9.74 22.51
N ARG A 106 -11.00 -8.72 21.63
CA ARG A 106 -11.01 -7.31 22.05
C ARG A 106 -12.25 -6.94 22.84
N LYS A 107 -13.32 -7.75 22.87
CA LYS A 107 -14.47 -7.52 23.76
C LYS A 107 -14.10 -7.45 25.26
N ALA A 108 -12.94 -7.98 25.65
CA ALA A 108 -12.38 -7.80 27.00
C ALA A 108 -12.33 -6.33 27.45
N ILE A 109 -11.89 -5.42 26.58
CA ILE A 109 -11.78 -3.99 26.92
C ILE A 109 -13.16 -3.35 27.11
N LEU A 110 -14.15 -3.84 26.34
CA LEU A 110 -15.53 -3.39 26.45
C LEU A 110 -16.16 -3.94 27.73
N PHE A 111 -15.88 -5.19 28.11
CA PHE A 111 -16.40 -5.78 29.35
C PHE A 111 -15.89 -5.11 30.64
N ASN A 112 -14.81 -4.35 30.56
CA ASN A 112 -14.28 -3.57 31.66
C ASN A 112 -14.52 -2.07 31.46
N ASP A 113 -13.58 -1.41 30.79
CA ASP A 113 -13.54 0.04 30.61
C ASP A 113 -14.76 0.54 29.84
N GLY A 114 -15.23 -0.21 28.84
CA GLY A 114 -16.42 0.13 28.06
C GLY A 114 -17.68 0.15 28.93
N LYS A 115 -17.93 -0.92 29.70
CA LYS A 115 -19.06 -1.01 30.63
C LYS A 115 -19.03 0.11 31.66
N ARG A 116 -17.90 0.26 32.34
CA ARG A 116 -17.71 1.29 33.36
C ARG A 116 -17.97 2.69 32.81
N SER A 117 -17.46 2.98 31.61
CA SER A 117 -17.65 4.29 30.99
C SER A 117 -19.10 4.54 30.58
N LEU A 118 -19.84 3.51 30.13
CA LEU A 118 -21.29 3.60 29.87
C LEU A 118 -22.11 3.81 31.16
N GLU A 119 -21.73 3.18 32.26
CA GLU A 119 -22.36 3.38 33.57
C GLU A 119 -22.15 4.81 34.07
N GLU A 120 -20.91 5.30 34.01
CA GLU A 120 -20.56 6.69 34.34
C GLU A 120 -21.32 7.68 33.45
N LEU A 121 -21.39 7.41 32.13
CA LEU A 121 -22.17 8.18 31.17
C LEU A 121 -23.66 8.24 31.59
N LEU A 122 -24.27 7.09 31.93
CA LEU A 122 -25.68 7.03 32.35
C LEU A 122 -25.93 7.84 33.63
N LEU A 123 -25.02 7.83 34.60
CA LEU A 123 -25.16 8.66 35.80
C LEU A 123 -25.04 10.15 35.48
N LEU A 124 -24.13 10.53 34.58
CA LEU A 124 -23.99 11.91 34.10
C LEU A 124 -25.23 12.39 33.33
N LEU A 125 -25.94 11.50 32.65
CA LEU A 125 -27.23 11.85 32.04
C LEU A 125 -28.29 12.25 33.07
N ASN A 126 -28.17 11.79 34.33
CA ASN A 126 -29.07 12.16 35.42
C ASN A 126 -28.60 13.42 36.18
N ASP A 127 -27.40 13.96 35.92
CA ASP A 127 -26.92 15.19 36.56
C ASP A 127 -27.65 16.41 35.97
N GLU A 128 -28.57 16.99 36.74
CA GLU A 128 -29.36 18.18 36.35
C GLU A 128 -28.49 19.41 36.06
N SER A 129 -27.24 19.46 36.54
CA SER A 129 -26.34 20.57 36.23
C SER A 129 -25.83 20.54 34.79
N ILE A 130 -25.88 19.40 34.12
CA ILE A 130 -25.50 19.26 32.71
C ILE A 130 -26.72 19.59 31.85
N MET A 131 -26.57 20.58 30.98
CA MET A 131 -27.65 21.01 30.11
C MET A 131 -28.10 19.87 29.19
N ARG A 132 -29.40 19.65 29.10
CA ARG A 132 -30.03 18.63 28.23
C ARG A 132 -29.50 18.60 26.78
N PRO A 133 -29.27 19.73 26.08
CA PRO A 133 -28.81 19.70 24.68
C PRO A 133 -27.41 19.09 24.54
N ILE A 134 -26.56 19.24 25.57
CA ILE A 134 -25.24 18.61 25.59
C ILE A 134 -25.42 17.09 25.69
N LYS A 135 -26.28 16.63 26.62
CA LYS A 135 -26.62 15.20 26.77
C LYS A 135 -27.14 14.60 25.46
N GLU A 136 -28.08 15.29 24.82
CA GLU A 136 -28.68 14.85 23.57
C GLU A 136 -27.65 14.76 22.44
N LYS A 137 -26.84 15.81 22.24
CA LYS A 137 -25.79 15.83 21.23
C LYS A 137 -24.77 14.73 21.45
N THR A 138 -24.31 14.54 22.69
CA THR A 138 -23.34 13.50 23.05
C THR A 138 -23.88 12.10 22.76
N LEU A 139 -25.13 11.79 23.12
CA LEU A 139 -25.72 10.49 22.82
C LEU A 139 -26.04 10.29 21.34
N LEU A 140 -26.41 11.35 20.61
CA LEU A 140 -26.61 11.27 19.17
C LEU A 140 -25.30 10.88 18.47
N ASN A 141 -24.20 11.56 18.80
CA ASN A 141 -22.87 11.27 18.28
C ASN A 141 -22.41 9.85 18.65
N LEU A 142 -22.66 9.42 19.90
CA LEU A 142 -22.31 8.07 20.34
C LEU A 142 -23.12 7.02 19.57
N GLN A 143 -24.44 7.18 19.43
CA GLN A 143 -25.30 6.24 18.67
C GLN A 143 -24.83 6.08 17.22
N GLN A 144 -24.40 7.17 16.57
CA GLN A 144 -23.90 7.13 15.19
C GLN A 144 -22.55 6.41 15.06
N SER A 145 -21.79 6.30 16.14
CA SER A 145 -20.38 5.87 16.10
C SER A 145 -20.08 4.60 16.92
N ILE A 146 -21.03 4.10 17.71
CA ILE A 146 -20.79 2.94 18.59
C ILE A 146 -20.61 1.61 17.83
N GLY A 147 -21.07 1.53 16.58
CA GLY A 147 -21.06 0.32 15.75
C GLY A 147 -19.76 0.02 14.98
N VAL A 148 -18.62 0.58 15.37
CA VAL A 148 -17.30 0.36 14.72
C VAL A 148 -16.52 -0.80 15.37
N CYS A 149 -15.21 -0.92 15.14
CA CYS A 149 -14.35 -1.91 15.81
C CYS A 149 -14.28 -1.70 17.33
N ALA A 150 -13.88 -2.72 18.11
CA ALA A 150 -13.94 -2.68 19.58
C ALA A 150 -13.23 -1.45 20.19
N ASP A 151 -12.06 -1.11 19.69
CA ASP A 151 -11.26 0.02 20.12
C ASP A 151 -11.88 1.37 19.76
N GLY A 152 -12.44 1.47 18.55
CA GLY A 152 -13.20 2.65 18.13
C GLY A 152 -14.45 2.83 19.00
N THR A 153 -15.17 1.74 19.28
CA THR A 153 -16.33 1.73 20.17
C THR A 153 -15.96 2.19 21.58
N LEU A 154 -14.89 1.64 22.17
CA LEU A 154 -14.41 2.08 23.48
C LEU A 154 -14.05 3.57 23.48
N THR A 155 -13.32 4.04 22.47
CA THR A 155 -12.94 5.44 22.32
C THR A 155 -14.18 6.34 22.28
N ASN A 156 -15.20 5.98 21.50
CA ASN A 156 -16.42 6.77 21.38
C ASN A 156 -17.23 6.79 22.69
N ILE A 157 -17.28 5.68 23.43
CA ILE A 157 -17.93 5.62 24.74
C ILE A 157 -17.20 6.51 25.75
N VAL A 158 -15.86 6.42 25.79
CA VAL A 158 -15.02 7.20 26.69
C VAL A 158 -15.13 8.70 26.37
N ASP A 159 -15.02 9.07 25.10
CA ASP A 159 -15.18 10.46 24.64
C ASP A 159 -16.58 11.00 25.00
N ALA A 160 -17.63 10.20 24.84
CA ALA A 160 -18.99 10.59 25.24
C ALA A 160 -19.13 10.78 26.76
N ARG A 161 -18.57 9.87 27.57
CA ARG A 161 -18.55 10.02 29.03
C ARG A 161 -17.81 11.29 29.42
N ASP A 162 -16.60 11.45 28.89
CA ASP A 162 -15.74 12.57 29.22
C ASP A 162 -16.43 13.88 28.80
N ASP A 163 -17.01 13.97 27.59
CA ASP A 163 -17.80 15.13 27.17
C ASP A 163 -18.88 15.56 28.19
N LEU A 164 -19.60 14.62 28.81
CA LEU A 164 -20.56 14.95 29.86
C LEU A 164 -19.88 15.30 31.19
N LYS A 165 -18.85 14.55 31.57
CA LYS A 165 -18.11 14.75 32.82
C LYS A 165 -17.49 16.13 32.85
N GLU A 166 -16.85 16.54 31.78
CA GLU A 166 -16.18 17.83 31.72
C GLU A 166 -17.15 18.97 31.32
N ALA A 167 -18.36 18.70 30.78
CA ALA A 167 -19.47 19.68 30.76
C ALA A 167 -19.96 20.08 32.17
N HIS A 168 -19.59 19.32 33.20
CA HIS A 168 -19.74 19.71 34.59
C HIS A 168 -18.75 20.82 35.00
N GLU A 169 -17.54 20.84 34.41
CA GLU A 169 -16.41 21.72 34.75
C GLU A 169 -16.50 23.12 34.11
N GLY A 170 -17.44 23.34 33.18
CA GLY A 170 -17.76 24.65 32.63
C GLY A 170 -16.83 25.09 31.51
N ILE A 171 -16.22 26.28 31.65
CA ILE A 171 -15.63 27.02 30.54
C ILE A 171 -14.24 26.56 30.11
N THR A 172 -13.40 26.17 31.07
CA THR A 172 -12.06 25.67 30.81
C THR A 172 -12.15 24.39 29.98
N PHE A 173 -13.10 23.51 30.31
CA PHE A 173 -13.39 22.35 29.50
C PHE A 173 -13.84 22.72 28.09
N LEU A 174 -14.81 23.62 27.95
CA LEU A 174 -15.35 23.96 26.62
C LEU A 174 -14.24 24.37 25.64
N ILE A 175 -13.22 25.06 26.14
CA ILE A 175 -12.01 25.43 25.39
C ILE A 175 -11.15 24.20 25.07
N THR A 176 -10.80 23.40 26.07
CA THR A 176 -10.02 22.17 25.86
C THR A 176 -10.71 21.21 24.88
N ASN A 177 -12.04 21.08 24.96
CA ASN A 177 -12.81 20.25 24.03
C ASN A 177 -12.85 20.82 22.62
N THR A 178 -13.01 22.15 22.51
CA THR A 178 -12.95 22.84 21.22
C THR A 178 -11.59 22.60 20.56
N LEU A 179 -10.50 22.73 21.32
CA LEU A 179 -9.14 22.42 20.84
C LEU A 179 -9.02 20.95 20.46
N ARG A 180 -9.41 20.02 21.33
CA ARG A 180 -9.39 18.57 21.07
C ARG A 180 -10.12 18.22 19.78
N THR A 181 -11.31 18.77 19.57
CA THR A 181 -12.14 18.52 18.38
C THR A 181 -11.48 19.05 17.12
N LEU A 182 -10.99 20.30 17.13
CA LEU A 182 -10.31 20.90 15.99
C LEU A 182 -9.02 20.14 15.62
N ILE A 183 -8.23 19.77 16.63
CA ILE A 183 -6.99 19.01 16.45
C ILE A 183 -7.29 17.63 15.87
N GLN A 184 -8.28 16.91 16.41
CA GLN A 184 -8.67 15.60 15.90
C GLN A 184 -9.16 15.68 14.46
N GLN A 185 -9.96 16.70 14.12
CA GLN A 185 -10.45 16.90 12.76
C GLN A 185 -9.28 17.08 11.78
N HIS A 186 -8.36 18.00 12.08
CA HIS A 186 -7.20 18.22 11.22
C HIS A 186 -6.23 17.04 11.19
N ALA A 187 -6.11 16.29 12.29
CA ALA A 187 -5.33 15.05 12.34
C ALA A 187 -5.91 13.99 11.39
N ILE A 188 -7.23 13.82 11.36
CA ILE A 188 -7.91 12.88 10.46
C ILE A 188 -7.79 13.35 9.00
N GLU A 189 -7.98 14.64 8.73
CA GLU A 189 -7.80 15.22 7.39
C GLU A 189 -6.37 15.05 6.89
N HIS A 190 -5.38 15.30 7.74
CA HIS A 190 -3.97 15.08 7.43
C HIS A 190 -3.65 13.61 7.17
N ALA A 191 -4.18 12.69 7.98
CA ALA A 191 -4.04 11.26 7.74
C ALA A 191 -4.65 10.85 6.38
N ARG A 192 -5.83 11.36 6.04
CA ARG A 192 -6.48 11.10 4.74
C ARG A 192 -5.69 11.62 3.54
N ALA A 193 -4.98 12.74 3.70
CA ALA A 193 -4.12 13.29 2.66
C ALA A 193 -2.77 12.55 2.52
N THR A 194 -2.32 11.87 3.58
CA THR A 194 -0.98 11.29 3.67
C THR A 194 -0.92 9.81 3.32
N TYR A 195 -1.96 9.04 3.67
CA TYR A 195 -1.96 7.58 3.54
C TYR A 195 -2.88 7.11 2.42
N SER A 196 -2.59 5.96 1.85
CA SER A 196 -3.45 5.35 0.84
C SER A 196 -4.78 4.89 1.43
N GLU A 197 -5.81 4.79 0.60
CA GLU A 197 -7.13 4.29 1.01
C GLU A 197 -7.06 2.90 1.66
N LYS A 198 -6.16 2.04 1.17
CA LYS A 198 -5.92 0.70 1.73
C LYS A 198 -5.36 0.77 3.16
N GLU A 199 -4.45 1.69 3.43
CA GLU A 199 -3.89 1.88 4.78
C GLU A 199 -4.94 2.48 5.73
N LEU A 200 -5.79 3.36 5.21
CA LEU A 200 -6.81 4.09 5.96
C LEU A 200 -8.06 3.28 6.28
N ALA A 201 -8.41 2.28 5.45
CA ALA A 201 -9.66 1.52 5.53
C ALA A 201 -10.01 1.03 6.95
N THR A 202 -8.99 0.67 7.74
CA THR A 202 -9.17 0.27 9.14
C THR A 202 -8.44 1.15 10.15
N ASN A 203 -7.54 2.04 9.70
CA ASN A 203 -6.60 2.74 10.59
C ASN A 203 -6.77 4.27 10.62
N THR A 204 -7.75 4.84 9.92
CA THR A 204 -7.94 6.30 9.85
C THR A 204 -7.99 6.95 11.24
N MET A 205 -8.77 6.38 12.17
CA MET A 205 -8.87 6.89 13.54
C MET A 205 -7.58 6.72 14.33
N HIS A 206 -6.88 5.60 14.15
CA HIS A 206 -5.62 5.32 14.84
C HIS A 206 -4.52 6.30 14.39
N TYR A 207 -4.44 6.62 13.09
CA TYR A 207 -3.56 7.68 12.61
C TYR A 207 -3.94 9.05 13.19
N GLY A 208 -5.23 9.40 13.18
CA GLY A 208 -5.73 10.63 13.79
C GLY A 208 -5.37 10.77 15.28
N ASN A 209 -5.48 9.67 16.03
CA ASN A 209 -5.09 9.60 17.44
C ASN A 209 -3.57 9.72 17.62
N ALA A 210 -2.76 9.11 16.75
CA ALA A 210 -1.30 9.23 16.79
C ALA A 210 -0.84 10.68 16.64
N TYR A 211 -1.40 11.39 15.65
CA TYR A 211 -1.11 12.81 15.43
C TYR A 211 -1.61 13.69 16.58
N SER A 212 -2.83 13.46 17.08
CA SER A 212 -3.40 14.22 18.20
C SER A 212 -2.60 14.01 19.49
N ASN A 213 -2.18 12.78 19.78
CA ASN A 213 -1.36 12.45 20.95
C ASN A 213 0.01 13.13 20.92
N TYR A 214 0.62 13.24 19.73
CA TYR A 214 1.91 13.91 19.58
C TYR A 214 1.85 15.39 19.99
N VAL A 215 0.75 16.09 19.66
CA VAL A 215 0.57 17.52 19.97
C VAL A 215 -0.13 17.77 21.30
N ALA A 216 -0.61 16.72 21.98
CA ALA A 216 -1.51 16.85 23.12
C ALA A 216 -0.95 17.71 24.26
N THR A 217 0.33 17.49 24.61
CA THR A 217 1.00 18.25 25.68
C THR A 217 1.15 19.73 25.33
N THR A 218 1.48 20.03 24.07
CA THR A 218 1.65 21.40 23.57
C THR A 218 0.36 22.20 23.67
N TYR A 219 -0.77 21.56 23.35
CA TYR A 219 -2.09 22.20 23.33
C TYR A 219 -2.89 22.02 24.62
N GLY A 220 -2.33 21.33 25.63
CA GLY A 220 -2.99 21.09 26.91
C GLY A 220 -4.24 20.21 26.82
N ILE A 221 -4.31 19.29 25.85
CA ILE A 221 -5.38 18.30 25.73
C ILE A 221 -4.94 16.95 26.30
N ALA A 222 -5.89 16.11 26.71
CA ALA A 222 -5.61 14.78 27.23
C ALA A 222 -5.13 13.81 26.13
N LEU A 223 -4.21 12.90 26.48
CA LEU A 223 -3.78 11.82 25.58
C LEU A 223 -4.90 10.78 25.42
N LYS A 224 -5.17 10.38 24.17
CA LYS A 224 -6.08 9.28 23.85
C LYS A 224 -5.36 7.94 24.02
N LYS A 225 -5.94 7.05 24.83
CA LYS A 225 -5.46 5.67 24.97
C LYS A 225 -5.83 4.89 23.71
N ASP A 226 -4.85 4.56 22.89
CA ASP A 226 -5.04 3.78 21.67
C ASP A 226 -3.85 2.84 21.48
N ALA A 227 -4.11 1.53 21.60
CA ALA A 227 -3.08 0.50 21.53
C ALA A 227 -2.47 0.34 20.12
N PHE A 228 -3.17 0.81 19.08
CA PHE A 228 -2.69 0.71 17.70
C PHE A 228 -1.69 1.81 17.35
N VAL A 229 -1.69 2.93 18.07
CA VAL A 229 -0.78 4.07 17.79
C VAL A 229 0.68 3.63 17.75
N SER A 230 1.11 2.74 18.67
CA SER A 230 2.49 2.21 18.67
C SER A 230 2.79 1.28 17.49
N ALA A 231 1.78 0.58 16.97
CA ALA A 231 1.93 -0.37 15.86
C ALA A 231 1.95 0.31 14.48
N LEU A 232 1.44 1.55 14.37
CA LEU A 232 1.43 2.29 13.11
C LEU A 232 2.82 2.75 12.65
N HIS A 233 3.81 2.77 13.56
CA HIS A 233 5.18 3.20 13.27
C HIS A 233 5.27 4.55 12.53
N VAL A 234 4.39 5.51 12.86
CA VAL A 234 4.38 6.84 12.23
C VAL A 234 5.75 7.51 12.43
N PRO A 235 6.50 7.82 11.35
CA PRO A 235 7.82 8.42 11.50
C PRO A 235 7.73 9.78 12.20
N ASN A 236 8.67 10.04 13.11
CA ASN A 236 8.67 11.27 13.93
C ASN A 236 8.68 12.56 13.08
N TRP A 237 9.30 12.54 11.89
CA TRP A 237 9.30 13.69 11.00
C TRP A 237 7.89 14.04 10.47
N ARG A 238 7.01 13.06 10.26
CA ARG A 238 5.60 13.31 9.88
C ARG A 238 4.82 13.92 11.03
N LEU A 239 5.05 13.44 12.25
CA LEU A 239 4.45 14.01 13.46
C LEU A 239 4.86 15.49 13.64
N GLN A 240 6.14 15.80 13.42
CA GLN A 240 6.65 17.17 13.42
C GLN A 240 6.04 18.05 12.32
N GLN A 241 5.89 17.51 11.09
CA GLN A 241 5.21 18.23 10.01
C GLN A 241 3.76 18.56 10.35
N PHE A 242 3.03 17.59 10.91
CA PHE A 242 1.66 17.83 11.38
C PHE A 242 1.62 18.91 12.46
N ALA A 243 2.53 18.90 13.44
CA ALA A 243 2.58 19.93 14.47
C ALA A 243 2.81 21.34 13.88
N LEU A 244 3.71 21.48 12.91
CA LEU A 244 3.93 22.76 12.21
C LEU A 244 2.69 23.21 11.42
N LEU A 245 2.03 22.30 10.73
CA LEU A 245 0.77 22.58 10.04
C LEU A 245 -0.31 23.02 11.03
N LEU A 246 -0.39 22.37 12.18
CA LEU A 246 -1.41 22.64 13.19
C LEU A 246 -1.24 24.02 13.83
N ASP A 247 0.00 24.48 14.03
CA ASP A 247 0.30 25.84 14.51
C ASP A 247 -0.21 26.93 13.54
N GLU A 248 -0.29 26.63 12.24
CA GLU A 248 -0.88 27.51 11.22
C GLU A 248 -2.42 27.45 11.21
N LEU A 249 -3.01 26.28 11.55
CA LEU A 249 -4.45 26.05 11.48
C LEU A 249 -5.21 26.42 12.77
N ILE A 250 -4.63 26.17 13.94
CA ILE A 250 -5.24 26.39 15.26
C ILE A 250 -4.86 27.77 15.80
N THR A 251 -5.39 28.81 15.15
CA THR A 251 -5.23 30.18 15.63
C THR A 251 -6.26 30.52 16.72
N PRO A 252 -5.98 31.51 17.60
CA PRO A 252 -6.97 31.99 18.58
C PRO A 252 -8.33 32.36 17.95
N LYS A 253 -8.31 32.90 16.72
CA LYS A 253 -9.50 33.22 15.93
C LYS A 253 -10.35 31.99 15.62
N VAL A 254 -9.74 30.89 15.17
CA VAL A 254 -10.43 29.64 14.85
C VAL A 254 -11.03 29.04 16.12
N VAL A 255 -10.28 29.03 17.23
CA VAL A 255 -10.75 28.55 18.53
C VAL A 255 -11.93 29.37 19.02
N LEU A 256 -11.82 30.71 19.01
CA LEU A 256 -12.91 31.59 19.44
C LEU A 256 -14.15 31.42 18.56
N LYS A 257 -14.01 31.32 17.24
CA LYS A 257 -15.15 31.12 16.33
C LYS A 257 -15.89 29.82 16.66
N SER A 258 -15.16 28.73 16.90
CA SER A 258 -15.73 27.44 17.28
C SER A 258 -16.38 27.46 18.67
N LEU A 259 -15.78 28.19 19.62
CA LEU A 259 -16.36 28.43 20.95
C LEU A 259 -17.66 29.23 20.87
N MET A 260 -17.68 30.29 20.07
CA MET A 260 -18.86 31.12 19.85
C MET A 260 -19.99 30.30 19.25
N HIS A 261 -19.71 29.51 18.22
CA HIS A 261 -20.70 28.63 17.64
C HIS A 261 -21.31 27.67 18.69
N SER A 262 -20.47 27.08 19.54
CA SER A 262 -20.90 26.17 20.60
C SER A 262 -21.76 26.87 21.67
N ILE A 263 -21.31 28.05 22.15
CA ILE A 263 -22.02 28.83 23.17
C ILE A 263 -23.36 29.35 22.64
N THR A 264 -23.41 29.87 21.42
CA THR A 264 -24.65 30.32 20.79
C THR A 264 -25.64 29.16 20.68
N GLY A 265 -25.17 27.97 20.27
CA GLY A 265 -25.99 26.76 20.25
C GLY A 265 -26.57 26.43 21.63
N TYR A 266 -25.77 26.49 22.69
CA TYR A 266 -26.26 26.24 24.05
C TYR A 266 -27.29 27.28 24.52
N ILE A 267 -27.10 28.56 24.20
CA ILE A 267 -28.06 29.62 24.55
C ILE A 267 -29.36 29.43 23.79
N ALA A 268 -29.29 29.11 22.49
CA ALA A 268 -30.47 28.85 21.67
C ALA A 268 -31.29 27.70 22.25
N SER A 269 -30.64 26.59 22.61
CA SER A 269 -31.34 25.45 23.22
C SER A 269 -31.87 25.76 24.63
N LEU A 270 -31.14 26.54 25.43
CA LEU A 270 -31.61 26.95 26.76
C LEU A 270 -32.84 27.86 26.64
N ARG A 271 -32.89 28.75 25.65
CA ARG A 271 -34.06 29.56 25.30
C ARG A 271 -35.22 28.71 24.84
N GLU A 272 -34.99 27.75 23.96
CA GLU A 272 -36.03 26.85 23.46
C GLU A 272 -36.67 26.06 24.60
N GLN A 273 -35.87 25.53 25.53
CA GLN A 273 -36.36 24.84 26.72
C GLN A 273 -37.18 25.75 27.63
N PHE A 274 -36.68 26.97 27.86
CA PHE A 274 -37.40 27.97 28.64
C PHE A 274 -38.73 28.34 27.97
N HIS A 275 -38.71 28.56 26.65
CA HIS A 275 -39.86 28.87 25.83
C HIS A 275 -40.91 27.75 25.89
N ALA A 276 -40.51 26.50 25.68
CA ALA A 276 -41.39 25.34 25.73
C ALA A 276 -42.05 25.16 27.10
N CYS A 277 -41.34 25.48 28.20
CA CYS A 277 -41.87 25.34 29.55
C CYS A 277 -42.91 26.42 29.91
N PHE A 278 -42.71 27.66 29.46
CA PHE A 278 -43.46 28.80 29.99
C PHE A 278 -44.37 29.49 28.99
N PHE A 279 -43.93 29.65 27.75
CA PHE A 279 -44.63 30.42 26.73
C PHE A 279 -45.62 29.57 25.94
N LYS A 280 -45.33 28.27 25.69
CA LYS A 280 -46.21 27.38 24.91
C LYS A 280 -46.66 28.06 23.60
N GLU A 281 -47.97 28.24 23.39
CA GLU A 281 -48.55 28.95 22.22
C GLU A 281 -48.64 30.48 22.41
N HIS A 282 -48.33 30.99 23.60
CA HIS A 282 -48.43 32.42 23.91
C HIS A 282 -47.08 33.11 23.72
N HIS A 283 -47.05 34.14 22.87
CA HIS A 283 -45.84 34.94 22.63
C HIS A 283 -45.53 35.95 23.76
N ALA A 284 -46.46 36.15 24.71
CA ALA A 284 -46.35 37.10 25.80
C ALA A 284 -47.05 36.57 27.06
N ILE A 285 -46.46 36.80 28.24
CA ILE A 285 -47.01 36.38 29.54
C ILE A 285 -47.03 37.58 30.51
N PRO A 286 -48.17 37.97 31.11
CA PRO A 286 -48.23 39.04 32.09
C PRO A 286 -47.39 38.78 33.35
N LEU A 287 -46.61 39.77 33.81
CA LEU A 287 -45.70 39.60 34.97
C LEU A 287 -46.43 39.31 36.29
N LYS A 288 -47.71 39.70 36.41
CA LYS A 288 -48.50 39.44 37.61
C LYS A 288 -48.77 37.94 37.83
N GLU A 289 -48.59 37.11 36.80
CA GLU A 289 -48.68 35.63 36.88
C GLU A 289 -47.30 34.95 36.88
N SER A 290 -46.19 35.72 36.87
CA SER A 290 -44.87 35.26 36.42
C SER A 290 -43.84 34.93 37.50
N SER A 291 -44.21 34.85 38.79
CA SER A 291 -43.24 34.55 39.85
C SER A 291 -42.49 33.24 39.60
N ARG A 292 -43.18 32.23 39.06
CA ARG A 292 -42.58 30.95 38.65
C ARG A 292 -41.63 31.10 37.45
N LEU A 293 -42.00 31.89 36.45
CA LEU A 293 -41.19 32.15 35.25
C LEU A 293 -39.88 32.86 35.62
N CYS A 294 -39.95 33.91 36.45
CA CYS A 294 -38.78 34.62 36.94
C CYS A 294 -37.88 33.71 37.78
N ASN A 295 -38.45 32.90 38.68
CA ASN A 295 -37.67 31.99 39.53
C ASN A 295 -36.94 30.91 38.73
N GLU A 296 -37.61 30.29 37.76
CA GLU A 296 -36.98 29.26 36.92
C GLU A 296 -35.98 29.87 35.93
N GLY A 297 -36.26 31.06 35.38
CA GLY A 297 -35.29 31.81 34.60
C GLY A 297 -34.03 32.15 35.40
N LEU A 298 -34.19 32.62 36.65
CA LEU A 298 -33.08 32.88 37.56
C LEU A 298 -32.27 31.63 37.88
N LYS A 299 -32.92 30.47 38.07
CA LYS A 299 -32.22 29.18 38.27
C LYS A 299 -31.38 28.79 37.06
N LEU A 300 -31.95 28.87 35.85
CA LEU A 300 -31.24 28.57 34.61
C LEU A 300 -30.05 29.52 34.39
N MET A 301 -30.24 30.82 34.62
CA MET A 301 -29.16 31.80 34.54
C MET A 301 -28.09 31.57 35.59
N ALA A 302 -28.45 31.22 36.83
CA ALA A 302 -27.48 30.92 37.88
C ALA A 302 -26.66 29.67 37.53
N ALA A 303 -27.31 28.62 37.00
CA ALA A 303 -26.64 27.42 36.53
C ALA A 303 -25.67 27.70 35.36
N TRP A 304 -26.09 28.53 34.40
CA TRP A 304 -25.22 29.00 33.32
C TRP A 304 -24.05 29.82 33.85
N ASN A 305 -24.32 30.87 34.61
CA ASN A 305 -23.32 31.83 35.07
C ASN A 305 -22.28 31.14 35.96
N LYS A 306 -22.68 30.16 36.78
CA LYS A 306 -21.74 29.34 37.54
C LYS A 306 -20.68 28.66 36.66
N LYS A 307 -21.02 28.32 35.41
CA LYS A 307 -20.15 27.57 34.49
C LYS A 307 -19.45 28.46 33.46
N TYR A 308 -20.12 29.51 32.99
CA TYR A 308 -19.72 30.25 31.80
C TYR A 308 -19.63 31.79 31.99
N ASP A 309 -19.85 32.32 33.21
CA ASP A 309 -19.77 33.77 33.47
C ASP A 309 -18.45 34.41 33.05
N MET A 310 -17.36 33.63 33.09
CA MET A 310 -16.03 34.05 32.71
C MET A 310 -15.94 34.49 31.24
N LEU A 311 -16.67 33.85 30.31
CA LEU A 311 -16.76 34.31 28.90
C LEU A 311 -18.02 35.13 28.64
N LEU A 312 -19.16 34.71 29.19
CA LEU A 312 -20.44 35.30 28.85
C LEU A 312 -21.47 35.11 29.99
N PRO A 313 -21.68 36.14 30.82
CA PRO A 313 -22.77 36.13 31.78
C PRO A 313 -24.12 36.31 31.07
N LEU A 314 -25.10 35.46 31.38
CA LEU A 314 -26.49 35.68 31.00
C LEU A 314 -27.20 36.55 32.01
N ASN A 315 -28.11 37.38 31.50
CA ASN A 315 -29.06 38.17 32.29
C ASN A 315 -30.49 37.88 31.82
N THR A 316 -31.50 38.49 32.46
CA THR A 316 -32.92 38.21 32.15
C THR A 316 -33.23 38.42 30.68
N ASN A 317 -32.68 39.46 30.06
CA ASN A 317 -32.87 39.80 28.64
C ASN A 317 -32.28 38.73 27.70
N SER A 318 -31.37 37.89 28.20
CA SER A 318 -30.87 36.73 27.47
C SER A 318 -31.91 35.61 27.34
N LEU A 319 -32.96 35.58 28.16
CA LEU A 319 -34.02 34.56 28.13
C LEU A 319 -35.38 35.12 27.72
N PHE A 320 -35.76 36.28 28.25
CA PHE A 320 -37.01 36.98 27.96
C PHE A 320 -36.83 38.49 28.13
N GLN A 321 -37.54 39.28 27.33
CA GLN A 321 -37.59 40.73 27.49
C GLN A 321 -38.84 41.12 28.27
N LEU A 322 -38.73 42.17 29.07
CA LEU A 322 -39.87 42.80 29.71
C LEU A 322 -40.29 43.99 28.84
N SER A 323 -41.52 43.97 28.34
CA SER A 323 -42.14 45.13 27.72
C SER A 323 -42.53 46.18 28.76
N ASP A 324 -42.81 47.40 28.29
CA ASP A 324 -43.20 48.53 29.13
C ASP A 324 -44.51 48.29 29.91
N ASP A 325 -45.39 47.41 29.41
CA ASP A 325 -46.64 47.01 30.08
C ASP A 325 -46.44 45.89 31.12
N GLY A 326 -45.20 45.44 31.33
CA GLY A 326 -44.88 44.35 32.24
C GLY A 326 -45.37 43.01 31.71
N THR A 327 -45.28 42.76 30.41
CA THR A 327 -45.38 41.40 29.86
C THR A 327 -43.97 40.87 29.57
N ALA A 328 -43.72 39.63 29.96
CA ALA A 328 -42.54 38.92 29.50
C ALA A 328 -42.80 38.47 28.07
N VAL A 329 -41.94 38.87 27.14
CA VAL A 329 -41.99 38.47 25.73
C VAL A 329 -40.72 37.72 25.38
N ILE A 330 -40.86 36.80 24.42
CA ILE A 330 -39.70 36.12 23.85
C ILE A 330 -38.86 37.20 23.17
N PRO A 331 -37.56 37.30 23.46
CA PRO A 331 -36.72 38.27 22.77
C PRO A 331 -36.76 37.94 21.28
N SER A 332 -36.81 38.95 20.42
CA SER A 332 -36.47 38.79 19.00
C SER A 332 -35.22 37.92 18.85
N PRO A 333 -35.07 37.12 17.76
CA PRO A 333 -33.85 36.34 17.50
C PRO A 333 -32.63 37.16 17.90
N TYR A 334 -31.84 36.56 18.80
CA TYR A 334 -30.82 37.26 19.56
C TYR A 334 -29.93 38.03 18.61
N ASP A 335 -29.73 39.32 18.85
CA ASP A 335 -28.62 40.00 18.21
C ASP A 335 -27.35 39.31 18.72
N GLU A 336 -26.68 38.56 17.86
CA GLU A 336 -25.47 37.84 18.22
C GLU A 336 -24.32 38.82 18.49
N ALA A 337 -24.36 40.04 17.94
CA ALA A 337 -23.23 40.97 17.97
C ALA A 337 -22.74 41.31 19.40
N PRO A 338 -23.61 41.62 20.40
CA PRO A 338 -23.20 41.81 21.79
C PRO A 338 -22.55 40.57 22.43
N LEU A 339 -22.97 39.36 22.01
CA LEU A 339 -22.37 38.09 22.43
C LEU A 339 -20.94 37.97 21.94
N ARG A 340 -20.76 38.21 20.63
CA ARG A 340 -19.47 38.12 19.93
C ARG A 340 -18.46 39.04 20.59
N LYS A 341 -18.87 40.27 20.92
CA LYS A 341 -18.07 41.24 21.69
C LYS A 341 -17.64 40.67 23.04
N THR A 342 -18.60 40.30 23.87
CA THR A 342 -18.32 39.92 25.27
C THR A 342 -17.40 38.70 25.31
N MET A 343 -17.67 37.71 24.46
CA MET A 343 -16.83 36.54 24.32
C MET A 343 -15.43 36.87 23.82
N ALA A 344 -15.28 37.70 22.78
CA ALA A 344 -13.96 38.09 22.28
C ALA A 344 -13.13 38.82 23.33
N GLN A 345 -13.73 39.80 24.02
CA GLN A 345 -13.06 40.58 25.07
C GLN A 345 -12.62 39.69 26.25
N LYS A 346 -13.52 38.82 26.71
CA LYS A 346 -13.24 37.91 27.82
C LYS A 346 -12.26 36.81 27.43
N PHE A 347 -12.38 36.26 26.22
CA PHE A 347 -11.46 35.25 25.70
C PHE A 347 -10.04 35.80 25.63
N ASN A 348 -9.89 37.01 25.10
CA ASN A 348 -8.61 37.70 25.08
C ASN A 348 -8.05 37.93 26.49
N ALA A 349 -8.87 38.48 27.40
CA ALA A 349 -8.44 38.74 28.78
C ALA A 349 -8.03 37.48 29.57
N LEU A 350 -8.63 36.32 29.27
CA LEU A 350 -8.43 35.08 30.02
C LEU A 350 -7.35 34.17 29.43
N PHE A 351 -7.24 34.14 28.11
CA PHE A 351 -6.47 33.09 27.41
C PHE A 351 -5.31 33.63 26.60
N LEU A 352 -5.26 34.94 26.37
CA LEU A 352 -4.16 35.59 25.67
C LEU A 352 -3.35 36.39 26.71
N THR A 353 -2.03 36.19 26.74
CA THR A 353 -1.15 36.94 27.65
C THR A 353 -1.18 38.44 27.31
N LYS A 354 -1.03 39.32 28.33
CA LYS A 354 -1.08 40.81 28.31
C LYS A 354 -0.23 41.56 27.25
N SER A 355 0.37 40.88 26.28
CA SER A 355 1.32 41.46 25.32
C SER A 355 0.77 41.68 23.90
N SER A 356 -0.52 41.47 23.61
CA SER A 356 -1.04 41.80 22.28
C SER A 356 -1.17 43.30 22.07
N LYS A 357 -0.64 43.76 20.94
CA LYS A 357 -0.77 45.11 20.44
C LYS A 357 -2.21 45.30 19.92
N ARG A 358 -3.04 46.02 20.67
CA ARG A 358 -4.38 46.42 20.23
C ARG A 358 -4.28 47.63 19.31
N VAL A 359 -4.85 47.53 18.12
CA VAL A 359 -4.85 48.59 17.11
C VAL A 359 -6.26 49.14 16.96
N SER A 360 -6.40 50.45 16.81
CA SER A 360 -7.70 51.14 16.71
C SER A 360 -7.69 52.10 15.53
N LEU A 361 -8.55 51.86 14.55
CA LEU A 361 -8.70 52.64 13.32
C LEU A 361 -10.05 53.32 13.31
N LYS A 362 -10.11 54.64 13.07
CA LYS A 362 -11.41 55.32 12.94
C LYS A 362 -12.12 54.90 11.64
N LEU A 363 -13.44 54.92 11.67
CA LEU A 363 -14.33 54.66 10.54
C LEU A 363 -15.17 55.91 10.28
N ASN A 364 -15.56 56.13 9.02
CA ASN A 364 -16.42 57.26 8.61
C ASN A 364 -17.75 57.33 9.36
N SER A 365 -18.20 56.23 9.96
CA SER A 365 -19.40 56.15 10.80
C SER A 365 -19.23 56.72 12.22
N GLY A 366 -18.06 57.27 12.57
CA GLY A 366 -17.76 57.78 13.92
C GLY A 366 -17.40 56.69 14.93
N SER A 367 -17.18 55.46 14.46
CA SER A 367 -16.75 54.31 15.26
C SER A 367 -15.29 53.95 14.97
N ASN A 368 -14.70 53.04 15.74
CA ASN A 368 -13.33 52.56 15.62
C ASN A 368 -13.31 51.08 15.28
N LEU A 369 -12.71 50.68 14.17
CA LEU A 369 -12.29 49.30 13.94
C LEU A 369 -11.15 48.96 14.91
N ILE A 370 -11.39 48.01 15.80
CA ILE A 370 -10.39 47.44 16.68
C ILE A 370 -9.86 46.15 16.07
N ILE A 371 -8.54 46.03 16.01
CA ILE A 371 -7.83 44.85 15.54
C ILE A 371 -7.00 44.31 16.71
N GLU A 372 -7.22 43.05 17.05
CA GLU A 372 -6.46 42.39 18.10
C GLU A 372 -6.41 40.87 17.87
N GLN A 373 -5.21 40.34 17.57
CA GLN A 373 -4.96 38.91 17.35
C GLN A 373 -5.88 38.25 16.31
N GLY A 374 -6.04 38.89 15.15
CA GLY A 374 -6.86 38.41 14.05
C GLY A 374 -8.37 38.52 14.31
N LEU A 375 -8.77 39.27 15.34
CA LEU A 375 -10.16 39.63 15.63
C LEU A 375 -10.40 41.08 15.28
N TYR A 376 -11.61 41.34 14.74
CA TYR A 376 -12.01 42.63 14.19
C TYR A 376 -13.40 42.95 14.68
N TRP A 377 -13.56 44.12 15.28
CA TRP A 377 -14.88 44.62 15.67
C TRP A 377 -14.89 46.14 15.64
N LYS A 378 -16.09 46.71 15.64
CA LYS A 378 -16.29 48.15 15.54
C LYS A 378 -16.75 48.71 16.89
N GLU A 379 -16.08 49.69 17.48
CA GLU A 379 -16.45 50.34 18.75
C GLU A 379 -16.82 51.81 18.54
N ASN A 380 -18.00 52.26 18.96
CA ASN A 380 -18.28 53.68 19.16
C ASN A 380 -18.38 53.98 20.68
N ASP A 381 -18.61 55.23 21.07
CA ASP A 381 -18.63 55.65 22.48
C ASP A 381 -19.69 54.91 23.34
N LEU A 382 -20.66 54.23 22.73
CA LEU A 382 -21.81 53.61 23.41
C LEU A 382 -21.96 52.11 23.13
N GLU A 383 -21.49 51.62 21.98
CA GLU A 383 -21.82 50.31 21.41
C GLU A 383 -20.62 49.67 20.72
N VAL A 384 -20.65 48.34 20.66
CA VAL A 384 -19.70 47.57 19.86
C VAL A 384 -20.47 46.69 18.90
N LEU A 385 -20.13 46.84 17.64
CA LEU A 385 -20.84 46.30 16.50
C LEU A 385 -19.94 45.32 15.76
N GLU A 386 -20.55 44.34 15.09
CA GLU A 386 -19.83 43.48 14.14
C GLU A 386 -19.20 44.36 13.05
N PHE A 387 -17.93 44.10 12.75
CA PHE A 387 -17.26 44.74 11.63
C PHE A 387 -17.60 43.97 10.36
N LYS A 388 -18.25 44.65 9.40
CA LYS A 388 -18.52 44.08 8.08
C LYS A 388 -17.39 44.46 7.12
N SER A 389 -16.95 43.53 6.28
CA SER A 389 -15.76 43.78 5.46
C SER A 389 -15.96 44.94 4.47
N GLU A 390 -17.20 45.24 4.05
CA GLU A 390 -17.51 46.42 3.23
C GLU A 390 -17.25 47.76 3.95
N GLU A 391 -17.24 47.76 5.29
CA GLU A 391 -16.95 48.96 6.09
C GLU A 391 -15.46 49.35 6.04
N LEU A 392 -14.56 48.47 5.55
CA LEU A 392 -13.16 48.83 5.28
C LEU A 392 -13.06 50.00 4.32
N ALA A 393 -13.95 50.08 3.32
CA ALA A 393 -13.99 51.18 2.36
C ALA A 393 -14.28 52.54 3.03
N GLY A 394 -14.81 52.52 4.24
CA GLY A 394 -15.09 53.69 5.07
C GLY A 394 -13.93 54.11 5.99
N ILE A 395 -12.74 53.52 5.88
CA ILE A 395 -11.55 54.02 6.60
C ILE A 395 -10.89 55.10 5.74
N GLU A 396 -10.66 56.29 6.30
CA GLU A 396 -9.96 57.34 5.56
C GLU A 396 -8.49 56.95 5.28
N ARG A 397 -7.99 57.26 4.08
CA ARG A 397 -6.64 56.87 3.62
C ARG A 397 -5.53 57.34 4.58
N ASN A 398 -5.65 58.54 5.12
CA ASN A 398 -4.73 59.14 6.10
C ASN A 398 -4.70 58.40 7.45
N GLN A 399 -5.75 57.67 7.82
CA GLN A 399 -5.81 56.86 9.04
C GLN A 399 -5.12 55.53 8.83
N LEU A 400 -5.25 54.95 7.64
CA LEU A 400 -4.44 53.80 7.24
C LEU A 400 -2.94 54.18 7.19
N ASP A 401 -2.60 55.39 6.73
CA ASP A 401 -1.23 55.92 6.77
C ASP A 401 -0.70 56.08 8.22
N SER A 402 -1.59 56.12 9.22
CA SER A 402 -1.22 56.22 10.65
C SER A 402 -0.97 54.86 11.33
N LEU A 403 -1.28 53.74 10.65
CA LEU A 403 -0.81 52.40 11.03
C LEU A 403 0.71 52.34 10.82
N THR A 404 1.44 52.83 11.83
CA THR A 404 2.90 52.91 11.81
C THR A 404 3.60 51.54 11.75
N ASP A 405 2.84 50.44 11.85
CA ASP A 405 3.35 49.08 11.78
C ASP A 405 2.59 48.26 10.74
N PHE A 406 3.30 47.89 9.66
CA PHE A 406 2.78 47.06 8.57
C PHE A 406 2.36 45.65 8.99
N TYR A 407 2.67 45.24 10.23
CA TYR A 407 2.05 44.06 10.84
C TYR A 407 0.52 44.14 10.73
N ASP A 408 -0.05 45.30 11.07
CA ASP A 408 -1.49 45.52 11.10
C ASP A 408 -2.08 45.50 9.67
N TYR A 409 -1.33 45.97 8.67
CA TYR A 409 -1.70 45.88 7.26
C TYR A 409 -1.68 44.46 6.72
N ASN A 410 -0.61 43.71 6.99
CA ASN A 410 -0.51 42.33 6.55
C ASN A 410 -1.63 41.50 7.20
N GLU A 411 -1.90 41.72 8.49
CA GLU A 411 -2.99 41.08 9.23
C GLU A 411 -4.38 41.45 8.66
N LEU A 412 -4.60 42.71 8.29
CA LEU A 412 -5.84 43.13 7.61
C LEU A 412 -6.03 42.47 6.25
N ILE A 413 -4.97 42.41 5.44
CA ILE A 413 -5.02 41.76 4.11
C ILE A 413 -5.23 40.24 4.28
N GLU A 414 -4.61 39.61 5.28
CA GLU A 414 -4.81 38.19 5.58
C GLU A 414 -6.24 37.89 5.99
N THR A 415 -6.88 38.78 6.76
CA THR A 415 -8.27 38.55 7.13
C THR A 415 -9.28 38.94 6.05
N PHE A 416 -9.00 39.99 5.28
CA PHE A 416 -9.92 40.53 4.27
C PHE A 416 -9.25 40.57 2.89
N PRO A 417 -8.86 39.40 2.32
CA PRO A 417 -8.15 39.35 1.05
C PRO A 417 -8.94 39.94 -0.11
N GLU A 418 -10.28 39.92 -0.06
CA GLU A 418 -11.16 40.53 -1.06
C GLU A 418 -11.02 42.07 -1.13
N HIS A 419 -10.63 42.69 -0.02
CA HIS A 419 -10.41 44.14 0.10
C HIS A 419 -8.94 44.53 0.02
N ALA A 420 -8.05 43.58 -0.29
CA ALA A 420 -6.62 43.84 -0.41
C ALA A 420 -6.32 44.97 -1.42
N HIS A 421 -7.06 45.03 -2.52
CA HIS A 421 -6.93 46.12 -3.50
C HIS A 421 -7.08 47.51 -2.86
N PHE A 422 -8.07 47.69 -1.98
CA PHE A 422 -8.34 48.94 -1.26
C PHE A 422 -7.23 49.24 -0.25
N LEU A 423 -6.79 48.25 0.51
CA LEU A 423 -5.74 48.40 1.52
C LEU A 423 -4.38 48.77 0.92
N ILE A 424 -4.08 48.30 -0.29
CA ILE A 424 -2.79 48.53 -0.96
C ILE A 424 -2.77 49.87 -1.72
N HIS A 425 -3.92 50.53 -1.84
CA HIS A 425 -4.01 51.83 -2.48
C HIS A 425 -3.40 52.97 -1.67
N THR A 426 -2.83 52.77 -0.48
CA THR A 426 -2.15 53.83 0.29
C THR A 426 -0.74 54.09 -0.27
N ASP A 427 -0.35 55.38 -0.43
CA ASP A 427 0.97 55.74 -0.99
C ASP A 427 2.12 55.26 -0.07
N THR A 428 1.83 55.12 1.22
CA THR A 428 2.72 54.56 2.26
C THR A 428 3.09 53.10 2.00
N ALA A 429 2.11 52.24 1.65
CA ALA A 429 2.34 50.80 1.42
C ALA A 429 3.25 50.50 0.22
N THR A 430 3.25 51.37 -0.80
CA THR A 430 3.99 51.14 -2.05
C THR A 430 5.36 51.82 -2.08
N ALA A 431 5.56 52.93 -1.34
CA ALA A 431 6.77 53.74 -1.38
C ALA A 431 7.84 53.36 -0.34
N GLU A 432 7.46 52.86 0.84
CA GLU A 432 8.38 52.81 2.00
C GLU A 432 9.20 51.50 2.13
N TYR A 433 8.63 50.34 1.79
CA TYR A 433 9.32 49.06 1.99
C TYR A 433 9.69 48.37 0.67
N SER A 434 10.93 47.92 0.61
CA SER A 434 11.39 47.06 -0.46
C SER A 434 10.94 45.62 -0.24
N PRO A 435 10.72 44.82 -1.31
CA PRO A 435 10.35 43.41 -1.22
C PRO A 435 11.24 42.57 -0.29
N LEU A 436 12.52 42.95 -0.15
CA LEU A 436 13.46 42.32 0.78
C LEU A 436 13.04 42.50 2.24
N GLN A 437 12.67 43.72 2.63
CA GLN A 437 12.24 44.02 4.00
C GLN A 437 10.90 43.35 4.34
N LEU A 438 10.00 43.20 3.35
CA LEU A 438 8.75 42.47 3.53
C LEU A 438 9.02 40.99 3.83
N LEU A 439 9.98 40.36 3.15
CA LEU A 439 10.39 38.98 3.44
C LEU A 439 11.09 38.83 4.79
N GLU A 440 12.02 39.73 5.14
CA GLU A 440 12.70 39.73 6.44
C GLU A 440 11.70 39.79 7.61
N ARG A 441 10.61 40.54 7.44
CA ARG A 441 9.51 40.68 8.41
C ARG A 441 8.41 39.63 8.25
N ARG A 442 8.53 38.70 7.29
CA ARG A 442 7.55 37.65 6.98
C ARG A 442 6.16 38.18 6.57
N TYR A 443 6.07 39.37 5.97
CA TYR A 443 4.83 39.96 5.44
C TYR A 443 4.53 39.44 4.02
N LEU A 444 4.39 38.12 3.91
CA LEU A 444 4.22 37.45 2.61
C LEU A 444 2.90 37.84 1.94
N THR A 445 1.81 37.90 2.68
CA THR A 445 0.48 38.17 2.13
C THR A 445 0.40 39.57 1.53
N LEU A 446 0.96 40.57 2.21
CA LEU A 446 1.12 41.92 1.66
C LEU A 446 1.98 41.92 0.38
N LEU A 447 3.10 41.19 0.35
CA LEU A 447 3.94 41.10 -0.84
C LEU A 447 3.18 40.46 -2.03
N MET A 448 2.47 39.35 -1.80
CA MET A 448 1.66 38.69 -2.83
C MET A 448 0.57 39.61 -3.36
N ALA A 449 -0.10 40.36 -2.47
CA ALA A 449 -1.14 41.28 -2.89
C ALA A 449 -0.57 42.47 -3.67
N LEU A 450 0.61 43.00 -3.29
CA LEU A 450 1.33 44.01 -4.10
C LEU A 450 1.67 43.51 -5.51
N ILE A 451 1.97 42.22 -5.65
CA ILE A 451 2.19 41.57 -6.95
C ILE A 451 0.88 41.47 -7.73
N ASP A 452 -0.17 40.92 -7.12
CA ASP A 452 -1.47 40.65 -7.74
C ASP A 452 -2.14 41.93 -8.29
N TYR A 453 -2.02 43.04 -7.57
CA TYR A 453 -2.57 44.33 -8.00
C TYR A 453 -1.59 45.18 -8.84
N HIS A 454 -0.45 44.62 -9.24
CA HIS A 454 0.59 45.28 -10.03
C HIS A 454 1.12 46.59 -9.42
N ARG A 455 1.19 46.66 -8.08
CA ARG A 455 1.53 47.88 -7.31
C ARG A 455 3.02 48.07 -7.06
N LEU A 456 3.85 47.12 -7.49
CA LEU A 456 5.30 47.22 -7.39
C LEU A 456 5.88 48.22 -8.40
N SER A 457 6.70 49.15 -7.90
CA SER A 457 7.50 50.04 -8.73
C SER A 457 8.54 49.28 -9.56
N LYS A 458 9.10 49.94 -10.59
CA LYS A 458 10.15 49.34 -11.45
C LYS A 458 11.39 48.91 -10.65
N SER A 459 11.78 49.67 -9.63
CA SER A 459 12.93 49.34 -8.78
C SER A 459 12.63 48.14 -7.87
N GLN A 460 11.42 48.03 -7.32
CA GLN A 460 10.99 46.88 -6.51
C GLN A 460 10.89 45.61 -7.35
N LYS A 461 10.35 45.67 -8.58
CA LYS A 461 10.35 44.53 -9.52
C LYS A 461 11.76 44.01 -9.80
N LYS A 462 12.73 44.91 -10.02
CA LYS A 462 14.15 44.53 -10.16
C LYS A 462 14.73 43.90 -8.89
N ARG A 463 14.33 44.38 -7.69
CA ARG A 463 14.78 43.79 -6.42
C ARG A 463 14.24 42.39 -6.19
N ILE A 464 12.98 42.12 -6.56
CA ILE A 464 12.40 40.76 -6.51
C ILE A 464 13.21 39.79 -7.38
N GLN A 465 13.72 40.26 -8.51
CA GLN A 465 14.52 39.44 -9.43
C GLN A 465 15.98 39.22 -8.97
N SER A 466 16.38 39.80 -7.83
CA SER A 466 17.77 39.77 -7.38
C SER A 466 18.13 38.46 -6.64
N PRO A 467 19.41 38.05 -6.65
CA PRO A 467 19.88 36.92 -5.84
C PRO A 467 19.63 37.10 -4.33
N GLN A 468 19.69 38.34 -3.84
CA GLN A 468 19.42 38.64 -2.43
C GLN A 468 17.97 38.31 -2.04
N PHE A 469 17.00 38.60 -2.93
CA PHE A 469 15.61 38.22 -2.70
C PHE A 469 15.44 36.71 -2.67
N ALA A 470 16.09 36.00 -3.60
CA ALA A 470 16.09 34.54 -3.64
C ALA A 470 16.60 33.93 -2.33
N GLN A 471 17.70 34.47 -1.79
CA GLN A 471 18.27 34.05 -0.51
C GLN A 471 17.30 34.29 0.66
N LEU A 472 16.74 35.50 0.80
CA LEU A 472 15.79 35.83 1.86
C LEU A 472 14.51 34.98 1.79
N MET A 473 14.03 34.70 0.58
CA MET A 473 12.90 33.80 0.36
C MET A 473 13.22 32.40 0.93
N SER A 474 14.44 31.90 0.73
CA SER A 474 14.89 30.61 1.26
C SER A 474 15.03 30.60 2.79
N ASP A 475 15.52 31.70 3.35
CA ASP A 475 15.85 31.81 4.79
C ASP A 475 14.61 32.11 5.67
N HIS A 476 13.63 32.85 5.15
CA HIS A 476 12.53 33.39 5.96
C HIS A 476 11.16 32.74 5.72
N LEU A 477 10.95 32.06 4.60
CA LEU A 477 9.66 31.46 4.26
C LEU A 477 9.66 29.94 4.40
N SER A 478 8.54 29.37 4.83
CA SER A 478 8.30 27.92 4.76
C SER A 478 8.24 27.46 3.29
N ARG A 479 8.43 26.17 3.01
CA ARG A 479 8.37 25.65 1.62
C ARG A 479 7.03 25.97 0.94
N THR A 480 5.93 25.81 1.67
CA THR A 480 4.57 26.14 1.19
C THR A 480 4.46 27.61 0.82
N GLN A 481 4.99 28.49 1.67
CA GLN A 481 5.05 29.93 1.42
C GLN A 481 5.95 30.29 0.23
N GLN A 482 7.09 29.63 0.08
CA GLN A 482 7.96 29.79 -1.08
C GLN A 482 7.22 29.39 -2.37
N MET A 483 6.51 28.26 -2.37
CA MET A 483 5.72 27.82 -3.54
C MET A 483 4.62 28.82 -3.89
N GLN A 484 3.86 29.30 -2.90
CA GLN A 484 2.84 30.33 -3.07
C GLN A 484 3.42 31.59 -3.73
N LEU A 485 4.57 32.06 -3.23
CA LEU A 485 5.23 33.23 -3.78
C LEU A 485 5.74 32.99 -5.21
N LEU A 486 6.35 31.83 -5.48
CA LEU A 486 6.88 31.47 -6.80
C LEU A 486 5.78 31.44 -7.86
N GLU A 487 4.61 30.92 -7.53
CA GLU A 487 3.42 30.95 -8.39
C GLU A 487 3.01 32.37 -8.74
N LYS A 488 2.85 33.23 -7.72
CA LYS A 488 2.53 34.64 -7.94
C LYS A 488 3.58 35.36 -8.78
N LEU A 489 4.86 35.08 -8.55
CA LEU A 489 5.93 35.62 -9.38
C LEU A 489 5.88 35.11 -10.82
N GLY A 490 5.51 33.85 -11.03
CA GLY A 490 5.31 33.25 -12.35
C GLY A 490 4.13 33.86 -13.09
N GLU A 491 2.95 33.92 -12.47
CA GLU A 491 1.71 34.48 -13.03
C GLU A 491 1.92 35.90 -13.56
N HIS A 492 2.72 36.70 -12.85
CA HIS A 492 2.98 38.10 -13.16
C HIS A 492 4.29 38.33 -13.95
N ASN A 493 4.93 37.28 -14.47
CA ASN A 493 6.20 37.34 -15.20
C ASN A 493 7.37 38.02 -14.46
N LEU A 494 7.33 38.02 -13.12
CA LEU A 494 8.36 38.61 -12.25
C LEU A 494 9.45 37.62 -11.86
N LEU A 495 9.25 36.33 -12.10
CA LEU A 495 10.22 35.29 -11.75
C LEU A 495 11.55 35.47 -12.50
N SER A 496 12.70 35.46 -11.82
CA SER A 496 14.03 35.43 -12.46
C SER A 496 14.63 34.03 -12.41
N PRO A 497 15.63 33.71 -13.27
CA PRO A 497 16.34 32.44 -13.20
C PRO A 497 16.95 32.16 -11.82
N GLU A 498 17.47 33.19 -11.14
CA GLU A 498 18.10 33.06 -9.81
C GLU A 498 17.06 32.72 -8.73
N VAL A 499 15.91 33.41 -8.75
CA VAL A 499 14.81 33.13 -7.80
C VAL A 499 14.24 31.74 -8.04
N LEU A 500 14.03 31.35 -9.31
CA LEU A 500 13.56 30.02 -9.66
C LEU A 500 14.56 28.94 -9.24
N GLN A 501 15.86 29.15 -9.47
CA GLN A 501 16.89 28.18 -9.08
C GLN A 501 16.94 27.98 -7.56
N GLN A 502 16.81 29.05 -6.77
CA GLN A 502 16.82 28.96 -5.31
C GLN A 502 15.51 28.39 -4.73
N GLY A 503 14.38 28.68 -5.39
CA GLY A 503 13.06 28.15 -5.03
C GLY A 503 12.80 26.72 -5.51
N TRP A 504 13.64 26.20 -6.41
CA TRP A 504 13.45 24.89 -7.03
C TRP A 504 13.28 23.73 -6.04
N PRO A 505 14.07 23.62 -4.93
CA PRO A 505 13.87 22.57 -3.94
C PRO A 505 12.47 22.61 -3.29
N SER A 506 11.86 23.79 -3.15
CA SER A 506 10.51 23.95 -2.60
C SER A 506 9.44 23.54 -3.60
N ILE A 507 9.67 23.78 -4.90
CA ILE A 507 8.82 23.25 -5.98
C ILE A 507 8.88 21.73 -5.95
N LEU A 508 10.08 21.12 -5.93
CA LEU A 508 10.26 19.65 -5.92
C LEU A 508 9.63 18.98 -4.68
N ALA A 509 9.63 19.66 -3.53
CA ALA A 509 9.07 19.14 -2.29
C ALA A 509 7.57 19.41 -2.10
N THR A 510 6.95 20.24 -2.96
CA THR A 510 5.50 20.45 -2.89
C THR A 510 4.81 19.34 -3.67
N GLU A 511 3.92 18.58 -3.05
CA GLU A 511 3.20 17.50 -3.72
C GLU A 511 1.85 17.95 -4.28
N GLY A 512 1.40 17.28 -5.35
CA GLY A 512 0.02 17.37 -5.84
C GLY A 512 -0.23 18.38 -6.98
N LYS A 513 -1.52 18.65 -7.24
CA LYS A 513 -2.00 19.40 -8.42
C LYS A 513 -1.37 20.78 -8.59
N ARG A 514 -1.07 21.44 -7.47
CA ARG A 514 -0.50 22.78 -7.42
C ARG A 514 0.91 22.83 -8.03
N GLN A 515 1.75 21.87 -7.66
CA GLN A 515 3.10 21.72 -8.22
C GLN A 515 3.07 21.57 -9.74
N ILE A 516 2.16 20.71 -10.22
CA ILE A 516 2.02 20.39 -11.64
C ILE A 516 1.56 21.61 -12.45
N ALA A 517 0.53 22.32 -11.96
CA ALA A 517 0.06 23.56 -12.59
C ALA A 517 1.17 24.63 -12.67
N PHE A 518 2.07 24.69 -11.69
CA PHE A 518 3.19 25.60 -11.75
C PHE A 518 4.27 25.16 -12.76
N ILE A 519 4.56 23.86 -12.86
CA ILE A 519 5.48 23.33 -13.89
C ILE A 519 4.93 23.62 -15.29
N GLU A 520 3.63 23.45 -15.50
CA GLU A 520 2.92 23.83 -16.73
C GLU A 520 3.13 25.31 -17.07
N LEU A 521 2.96 26.19 -16.09
CA LEU A 521 3.19 27.63 -16.25
C LEU A 521 4.64 27.92 -16.64
N LEU A 522 5.62 27.28 -15.98
CA LEU A 522 7.04 27.47 -16.29
C LEU A 522 7.41 26.97 -17.69
N LEU A 523 6.77 25.88 -18.15
CA LEU A 523 6.93 25.36 -19.51
C LEU A 523 6.34 26.31 -20.54
N ALA A 524 5.10 26.76 -20.34
CA ALA A 524 4.42 27.70 -21.21
C ALA A 524 5.22 29.01 -21.36
N GLN A 525 5.89 29.45 -20.29
CA GLN A 525 6.75 30.64 -20.28
C GLN A 525 8.18 30.38 -20.75
N LYS A 526 8.54 29.15 -21.16
CA LYS A 526 9.89 28.74 -21.57
C LYS A 526 10.97 29.06 -20.52
N ARG A 527 10.62 28.94 -19.24
CA ARG A 527 11.51 29.21 -18.11
C ARG A 527 12.22 27.96 -17.59
N LEU A 528 11.73 26.77 -17.91
CA LEU A 528 12.42 25.54 -17.57
C LEU A 528 13.69 25.38 -18.41
N THR A 529 14.77 25.00 -17.74
CA THR A 529 16.06 24.73 -18.37
C THR A 529 16.49 23.31 -18.05
N ARG A 530 17.41 22.76 -18.86
CA ARG A 530 18.03 21.46 -18.60
C ARG A 530 18.67 21.39 -17.21
N LYS A 531 19.30 22.50 -16.76
CA LYS A 531 19.93 22.59 -15.43
C LYS A 531 18.91 22.40 -14.31
N LEU A 532 17.74 23.04 -14.39
CA LEU A 532 16.66 22.89 -13.41
C LEU A 532 16.09 21.46 -13.45
N CYS A 533 15.89 20.90 -14.64
CA CYS A 533 15.43 19.52 -14.80
C CYS A 533 16.42 18.49 -14.23
N ALA A 534 17.72 18.81 -14.18
CA ALA A 534 18.77 17.96 -13.62
C ALA A 534 19.00 18.16 -12.11
N GLN A 535 18.39 19.16 -11.47
CA GLN A 535 18.54 19.36 -10.03
C GLN A 535 17.82 18.25 -9.25
N ILE A 536 18.53 17.72 -8.25
CA ILE A 536 18.18 16.50 -7.51
C ILE A 536 17.98 16.78 -6.00
N GLU A 537 17.91 18.06 -5.62
CA GLU A 537 17.90 18.47 -4.23
C GLU A 537 16.51 18.41 -3.62
N THR A 538 16.29 17.38 -2.79
CA THR A 538 15.22 17.36 -1.79
C THR A 538 15.87 17.14 -0.42
N LYS A 539 15.34 17.77 0.65
CA LYS A 539 15.78 17.45 2.02
C LYS A 539 15.17 16.15 2.54
N GLU A 540 14.17 15.61 1.83
CA GLU A 540 13.55 14.34 2.16
C GLU A 540 14.49 13.20 1.77
N GLN A 541 14.99 12.48 2.77
CA GLN A 541 15.97 11.43 2.56
C GLN A 541 15.51 10.36 1.57
N GLU A 542 14.20 10.10 1.49
CA GLU A 542 13.59 9.12 0.58
C GLU A 542 13.60 9.56 -0.89
N LEU A 543 13.39 10.86 -1.15
CA LEU A 543 13.38 11.42 -2.51
C LEU A 543 14.73 12.04 -2.91
N LEU A 544 15.74 11.96 -2.05
CA LEU A 544 17.08 12.42 -2.38
C LEU A 544 17.62 11.61 -3.57
N GLY A 545 17.73 12.22 -4.74
CA GLY A 545 18.00 11.49 -5.98
C GLY A 545 16.97 11.71 -7.09
N SER A 546 15.75 12.12 -6.72
CA SER A 546 14.66 12.44 -7.65
C SER A 546 14.85 13.84 -8.26
N ASN A 547 14.52 13.96 -9.55
CA ASN A 547 14.36 15.24 -10.22
C ASN A 547 12.90 15.44 -10.65
N ILE A 548 12.62 16.53 -11.36
CA ILE A 548 11.25 16.87 -11.77
C ILE A 548 10.60 15.82 -12.67
N ILE A 549 11.37 15.13 -13.53
CA ILE A 549 10.83 14.11 -14.43
C ILE A 549 10.35 12.90 -13.63
N TRP A 550 11.10 12.55 -12.59
CA TRP A 550 10.72 11.48 -11.68
C TRP A 550 9.35 11.78 -11.04
N LEU A 551 9.15 13.02 -10.57
CA LEU A 551 7.88 13.46 -9.95
C LEU A 551 6.73 13.46 -10.96
N LEU A 552 6.95 13.95 -12.19
CA LEU A 552 5.93 13.93 -13.24
C LEU A 552 5.47 12.50 -13.56
N ILE A 553 6.37 11.51 -13.53
CA ILE A 553 6.01 10.10 -13.74
C ILE A 553 5.27 9.53 -12.54
N ALA A 554 5.73 9.83 -11.33
CA ALA A 554 5.08 9.38 -10.09
C ALA A 554 3.62 9.84 -10.02
N HIS A 555 3.30 11.00 -10.60
CA HIS A 555 1.95 11.55 -10.71
C HIS A 555 1.30 11.33 -12.09
N GLU A 556 1.85 10.47 -12.95
CA GLU A 556 1.29 10.09 -14.25
C GLU A 556 1.04 11.25 -15.25
N HIS A 557 1.76 12.36 -15.13
CA HIS A 557 1.68 13.52 -16.03
C HIS A 557 2.55 13.35 -17.29
N PHE A 558 2.32 12.27 -18.04
CA PHE A 558 3.17 11.88 -19.17
C PHE A 558 3.22 12.90 -20.32
N TRP A 559 2.15 13.68 -20.52
CA TRP A 559 2.09 14.71 -21.57
C TRP A 559 3.08 15.85 -21.33
N LEU A 560 3.38 16.19 -20.07
CA LEU A 560 4.40 17.17 -19.73
C LEU A 560 5.80 16.65 -20.07
N ILE A 561 6.02 15.35 -19.91
CA ILE A 561 7.29 14.71 -20.29
C ILE A 561 7.46 14.75 -21.81
N GLU A 562 6.39 14.52 -22.57
CA GLU A 562 6.40 14.68 -24.02
C GLU A 562 6.77 16.12 -24.43
N GLN A 563 6.20 17.14 -23.77
CA GLN A 563 6.59 18.54 -24.01
C GLN A 563 8.07 18.79 -23.69
N LEU A 564 8.59 18.25 -22.58
CA LEU A 564 10.00 18.38 -22.21
C LEU A 564 10.95 17.73 -23.22
N ILE A 565 10.52 16.62 -23.84
CA ILE A 565 11.22 15.95 -24.94
C ILE A 565 11.19 16.80 -26.21
N GLN A 566 10.04 17.38 -26.57
CA GLN A 566 9.88 18.25 -27.73
C GLN A 566 10.76 19.51 -27.63
N GLU A 567 10.83 20.11 -26.44
CA GLU A 567 11.68 21.27 -26.12
C GLU A 567 13.18 20.89 -25.89
N LYS A 568 13.56 19.61 -26.05
CA LYS A 568 14.92 19.08 -25.89
C LYS A 568 15.56 19.37 -24.51
N LEU A 569 14.72 19.44 -23.48
CA LEU A 569 15.14 19.74 -22.11
C LEU A 569 15.68 18.51 -21.36
N LEU A 570 15.47 17.30 -21.90
CA LEU A 570 15.98 16.06 -21.32
C LEU A 570 17.40 15.72 -21.80
N SER A 571 18.13 14.98 -20.97
CA SER A 571 19.43 14.37 -21.30
C SER A 571 19.53 12.98 -20.64
N PRO A 572 20.46 12.12 -21.09
CA PRO A 572 20.68 10.82 -20.45
C PRO A 572 20.96 10.92 -18.95
N GLU A 573 21.71 11.94 -18.52
CA GLU A 573 22.04 12.17 -17.10
C GLU A 573 20.79 12.51 -16.27
N ILE A 574 19.87 13.30 -16.86
CA ILE A 574 18.58 13.59 -16.23
C ILE A 574 17.78 12.30 -16.07
N LEU A 575 17.71 11.46 -17.11
CA LEU A 575 16.99 10.18 -17.06
C LEU A 575 17.64 9.16 -16.10
N ALA A 576 18.94 9.31 -15.83
CA ALA A 576 19.69 8.45 -14.92
C ALA A 576 19.45 8.79 -13.44
N ALA A 577 18.84 9.94 -13.15
CA ALA A 577 18.49 10.32 -11.80
C ALA A 577 17.58 9.27 -11.17
N ALA A 578 17.94 8.85 -9.96
CA ALA A 578 17.25 7.84 -9.19
C ALA A 578 17.37 8.18 -7.69
N PRO A 579 16.30 7.96 -6.90
CA PRO A 579 16.36 8.03 -5.45
C PRO A 579 17.52 7.18 -4.90
N LYS A 580 18.20 7.70 -3.87
CA LYS A 580 19.31 7.00 -3.23
C LYS A 580 18.85 6.06 -2.12
N ASN A 581 17.73 6.39 -1.47
CA ASN A 581 17.17 5.70 -0.31
C ASN A 581 15.68 5.37 -0.51
N GLY A 582 15.08 4.68 0.46
CA GLY A 582 13.66 4.33 0.47
C GLY A 582 13.29 3.20 -0.48
N ILE A 583 11.98 3.03 -0.68
CA ILE A 583 11.40 1.98 -1.55
C ILE A 583 11.70 2.22 -3.03
N TYR A 584 12.10 3.43 -3.42
CA TYR A 584 12.41 3.79 -4.80
C TYR A 584 13.91 3.81 -5.10
N ALA A 585 14.75 3.40 -4.15
CA ALA A 585 16.19 3.46 -4.29
C ALA A 585 16.68 2.71 -5.54
N GLY A 586 17.46 3.38 -6.39
CA GLY A 586 18.00 2.82 -7.64
C GLY A 586 17.02 2.78 -8.84
N LYS A 587 15.75 3.14 -8.64
CA LYS A 587 14.75 3.20 -9.73
C LYS A 587 14.87 4.53 -10.46
N ASN A 588 15.60 4.53 -11.57
CA ASN A 588 15.74 5.70 -12.41
C ASN A 588 14.42 6.04 -13.15
N ILE A 589 14.39 7.19 -13.81
CA ILE A 589 13.21 7.66 -14.56
C ILE A 589 12.76 6.66 -15.62
N PHE A 590 13.72 6.04 -16.33
CA PHE A 590 13.39 5.06 -17.36
C PHE A 590 12.79 3.78 -16.78
N TRP A 591 13.25 3.36 -15.59
CA TRP A 591 12.66 2.25 -14.83
C TRP A 591 11.19 2.54 -14.51
N LEU A 592 10.86 3.75 -14.06
CA LEU A 592 9.47 4.12 -13.78
C LEU A 592 8.62 4.15 -15.06
N LEU A 593 9.14 4.68 -16.16
CA LEU A 593 8.44 4.63 -17.45
C LEU A 593 8.16 3.19 -17.89
N ALA A 594 9.13 2.29 -17.72
CA ALA A 594 8.97 0.86 -18.02
C ALA A 594 7.93 0.19 -17.11
N TYR A 595 7.85 0.59 -15.84
CA TYR A 595 6.86 0.09 -14.89
C TYR A 595 5.43 0.39 -15.35
N TYR A 596 5.19 1.60 -15.87
CA TYR A 596 3.89 2.07 -16.36
C TYR A 596 3.61 1.74 -17.85
N ALA A 597 4.53 1.11 -18.58
CA ALA A 597 4.55 1.01 -20.06
C ALA A 597 3.35 0.31 -20.74
N GLN A 598 2.28 -0.04 -20.03
CA GLN A 598 1.06 -0.62 -20.62
C GLN A 598 0.20 0.40 -21.37
N SER A 599 0.46 1.71 -21.22
CA SER A 599 -0.27 2.76 -21.93
C SER A 599 0.31 2.99 -23.34
N PRO A 600 -0.51 3.08 -24.41
CA PRO A 600 -0.05 3.47 -25.75
C PRO A 600 0.73 4.80 -25.78
N LEU A 601 0.37 5.74 -24.90
CA LEU A 601 1.07 7.01 -24.73
C LEU A 601 2.52 6.80 -24.29
N LEU A 602 2.76 5.81 -23.44
CA LEU A 602 4.09 5.48 -22.95
C LEU A 602 4.93 4.76 -23.99
N GLU A 603 4.35 3.90 -24.83
CA GLU A 603 5.07 3.36 -25.99
C GLU A 603 5.55 4.49 -26.92
N GLN A 604 4.69 5.47 -27.22
CA GLN A 604 5.06 6.66 -28.00
C GLN A 604 6.19 7.45 -27.32
N LEU A 605 6.11 7.68 -26.01
CA LEU A 605 7.14 8.38 -25.27
C LEU A 605 8.49 7.65 -25.33
N LEU A 606 8.49 6.33 -25.14
CA LEU A 606 9.68 5.48 -25.24
C LEU A 606 10.28 5.56 -26.65
N GLU A 607 9.44 5.57 -27.69
CA GLU A 607 9.88 5.75 -29.07
C GLU A 607 10.52 7.11 -29.32
N GLN A 608 9.99 8.19 -28.74
CA GLN A 608 10.59 9.52 -28.84
C GLN A 608 11.95 9.59 -28.14
N LEU A 609 12.06 9.03 -26.93
CA LEU A 609 13.33 8.96 -26.19
C LEU A 609 14.39 8.19 -27.00
N LEU A 610 13.99 7.08 -27.62
CA LEU A 610 14.86 6.28 -28.47
C LEU A 610 15.27 7.03 -29.76
N ALA A 611 14.33 7.72 -30.40
CA ALA A 611 14.58 8.50 -31.61
C ALA A 611 15.54 9.69 -31.36
N GLN A 612 15.54 10.25 -30.15
CA GLN A 612 16.45 11.31 -29.73
C GLN A 612 17.79 10.80 -29.18
N ASN A 613 18.06 9.49 -29.20
CA ASN A 613 19.25 8.87 -28.62
C ASN A 613 19.46 9.22 -27.13
N LEU A 614 18.37 9.37 -26.37
CA LEU A 614 18.43 9.65 -24.93
C LEU A 614 18.62 8.40 -24.07
N LEU A 615 18.46 7.21 -24.67
CA LEU A 615 18.58 5.92 -23.98
C LEU A 615 20.00 5.37 -24.09
N THR A 616 20.58 4.99 -22.96
CA THR A 616 21.92 4.39 -22.87
C THR A 616 21.85 3.00 -22.26
N LYS A 617 22.96 2.25 -22.35
CA LYS A 617 23.06 0.91 -21.77
C LYS A 617 22.96 0.97 -20.24
N GLU A 618 23.56 1.98 -19.63
CA GLU A 618 23.58 2.19 -18.18
C GLU A 618 22.16 2.45 -17.66
N LEU A 619 21.37 3.26 -18.38
CA LEU A 619 19.97 3.52 -18.05
C LEU A 619 19.13 2.25 -18.04
N LEU A 620 19.32 1.39 -19.06
CA LEU A 620 18.60 0.13 -19.22
C LEU A 620 19.04 -0.93 -18.21
N ALA A 621 20.31 -0.91 -17.80
CA ALA A 621 20.91 -1.87 -16.87
C ALA A 621 20.70 -1.53 -15.41
N ALA A 622 20.37 -0.26 -15.09
CA ALA A 622 20.13 0.18 -13.72
C ALA A 622 19.06 -0.68 -13.03
N LYS A 623 19.41 -1.18 -11.83
CA LYS A 623 18.58 -2.08 -11.03
C LYS A 623 18.04 -1.35 -9.80
N ALA A 624 16.82 -1.68 -9.40
CA ALA A 624 16.31 -1.28 -8.09
C ALA A 624 17.17 -1.89 -6.97
N LYS A 625 17.41 -1.11 -5.91
CA LYS A 625 18.27 -1.53 -4.80
C LYS A 625 17.56 -2.56 -3.88
N PRO A 626 18.33 -3.30 -3.05
CA PRO A 626 17.82 -4.33 -2.14
C PRO A 626 16.79 -3.88 -1.10
N THR A 627 16.60 -2.57 -0.90
CA THR A 627 15.65 -2.03 0.09
C THR A 627 14.19 -2.14 -0.33
N SER A 628 13.90 -2.73 -1.49
CA SER A 628 12.55 -2.89 -2.02
C SER A 628 12.27 -4.34 -2.41
N LYS A 629 10.98 -4.73 -2.46
CA LYS A 629 10.55 -6.05 -2.99
C LYS A 629 10.97 -6.29 -4.45
N GLU A 630 11.41 -5.24 -5.13
CA GLU A 630 11.78 -5.20 -6.53
C GLU A 630 13.30 -5.21 -6.72
N ALA A 631 14.05 -5.54 -5.66
CA ALA A 631 15.50 -5.67 -5.69
C ALA A 631 15.99 -6.43 -6.93
N GLY A 632 17.00 -5.89 -7.63
CA GLY A 632 17.59 -6.51 -8.82
C GLY A 632 16.81 -6.28 -10.13
N ILE A 633 15.56 -5.81 -10.07
CA ILE A 633 14.76 -5.56 -11.29
C ILE A 633 15.33 -4.36 -12.06
N SER A 634 15.67 -4.58 -13.33
CA SER A 634 16.06 -3.52 -14.26
C SER A 634 14.89 -3.01 -15.11
N ALA A 635 15.05 -1.82 -15.68
CA ALA A 635 14.04 -1.24 -16.56
C ALA A 635 13.77 -2.10 -17.80
N ILE A 636 14.82 -2.68 -18.38
CA ILE A 636 14.67 -3.54 -19.55
C ILE A 636 13.98 -4.87 -19.22
N TRP A 637 14.19 -5.41 -18.01
CA TRP A 637 13.45 -6.57 -17.53
C TRP A 637 11.94 -6.27 -17.45
N LEU A 638 11.57 -5.09 -16.91
CA LEU A 638 10.17 -4.66 -16.83
C LEU A 638 9.50 -4.58 -18.20
N LEU A 639 10.19 -4.03 -19.21
CA LEU A 639 9.66 -3.97 -20.57
C LEU A 639 9.34 -5.35 -21.14
N VAL A 640 10.15 -6.36 -20.84
CA VAL A 640 9.95 -7.74 -21.30
C VAL A 640 8.78 -8.37 -20.53
N TYR A 641 8.73 -8.19 -19.21
CA TYR A 641 7.63 -8.63 -18.36
C TYR A 641 6.28 -8.06 -18.83
N ARG A 642 6.26 -6.77 -19.23
CA ARG A 642 5.11 -6.06 -19.80
C ARG A 642 4.88 -6.32 -21.29
N GLN A 643 5.63 -7.23 -21.90
CA GLN A 643 5.49 -7.65 -23.30
C GLN A 643 5.71 -6.54 -24.35
N CYS A 644 6.52 -5.52 -24.05
CA CYS A 644 6.88 -4.43 -24.97
C CYS A 644 7.89 -4.86 -26.07
N PHE A 645 7.66 -6.02 -26.72
CA PHE A 645 8.62 -6.67 -27.62
C PHE A 645 8.95 -5.86 -28.87
N LYS A 646 8.00 -5.06 -29.37
CA LYS A 646 8.24 -4.14 -30.50
C LYS A 646 9.35 -3.14 -30.15
N PHE A 647 9.29 -2.59 -28.94
CA PHE A 647 10.28 -1.65 -28.45
C PHE A 647 11.62 -2.34 -28.16
N ILE A 648 11.62 -3.51 -27.53
CA ILE A 648 12.84 -4.32 -27.28
C ILE A 648 13.56 -4.65 -28.61
N LYS A 649 12.81 -4.96 -29.68
CA LYS A 649 13.38 -5.18 -31.01
C LYS A 649 14.08 -3.93 -31.55
N LYS A 650 13.56 -2.73 -31.27
CA LYS A 650 14.21 -1.45 -31.64
C LYS A 650 15.47 -1.20 -30.80
N LEU A 651 15.43 -1.46 -29.49
CA LEU A 651 16.62 -1.40 -28.60
C LEU A 651 17.74 -2.33 -29.08
N GLY A 652 17.38 -3.57 -29.44
CA GLY A 652 18.31 -4.53 -30.02
C GLY A 652 18.89 -4.04 -31.34
N ALA A 653 18.09 -3.45 -32.23
CA ALA A 653 18.58 -2.90 -33.49
C ALA A 653 19.63 -1.77 -33.29
N GLN A 654 19.50 -0.99 -32.22
CA GLN A 654 20.47 0.04 -31.83
C GLN A 654 21.64 -0.48 -30.96
N LYS A 655 21.75 -1.80 -30.75
CA LYS A 655 22.79 -2.44 -29.93
C LYS A 655 22.84 -1.90 -28.48
N LEU A 656 21.67 -1.51 -27.93
CA LEU A 656 21.54 -1.06 -26.55
C LEU A 656 21.37 -2.21 -25.54
N ILE A 657 21.06 -3.41 -26.01
CA ILE A 657 20.92 -4.60 -25.17
C ILE A 657 22.29 -5.26 -24.99
N THR A 658 22.66 -5.58 -23.75
CA THR A 658 23.90 -6.29 -23.42
C THR A 658 23.61 -7.72 -22.95
N THR A 659 24.63 -8.57 -22.95
CA THR A 659 24.53 -9.94 -22.42
C THR A 659 24.11 -9.97 -20.95
N GLU A 660 24.62 -9.04 -20.13
CA GLU A 660 24.26 -8.96 -18.71
C GLU A 660 22.76 -8.68 -18.53
N MET A 661 22.16 -7.81 -19.34
CA MET A 661 20.73 -7.51 -19.28
C MET A 661 19.86 -8.74 -19.56
N LEU A 662 20.32 -9.68 -20.40
CA LEU A 662 19.60 -10.92 -20.68
C LEU A 662 19.57 -11.86 -19.46
N ALA A 663 20.62 -11.82 -18.64
CA ALA A 663 20.73 -12.61 -17.42
C ALA A 663 20.02 -11.96 -16.22
N THR A 664 19.69 -10.67 -16.29
CA THR A 664 19.04 -9.96 -15.18
C THR A 664 17.73 -10.63 -14.80
N ALA A 665 17.58 -10.88 -13.50
CA ALA A 665 16.38 -11.35 -12.83
C ALA A 665 16.23 -10.57 -11.50
N PRO A 666 15.03 -10.52 -10.90
CA PRO A 666 14.85 -10.02 -9.55
C PRO A 666 15.73 -10.80 -8.55
N GLU A 667 16.26 -10.13 -7.53
CA GLU A 667 17.01 -10.77 -6.45
C GLU A 667 16.07 -11.43 -5.42
N THR A 668 14.84 -10.94 -5.33
CA THR A 668 13.84 -11.37 -4.34
C THR A 668 12.45 -11.54 -4.96
N GLY A 669 11.58 -12.30 -4.28
CA GLY A 669 10.18 -12.49 -4.65
C GLY A 669 9.92 -13.66 -5.61
N ASP A 670 8.64 -13.89 -5.94
CA ASP A 670 8.16 -15.05 -6.71
C ASP A 670 8.63 -15.06 -8.19
N LEU A 671 9.29 -14.00 -8.62
CA LEU A 671 9.82 -13.83 -9.97
C LEU A 671 11.35 -13.88 -10.01
N ALA A 672 12.01 -14.15 -8.88
CA ALA A 672 13.48 -14.18 -8.80
C ALA A 672 14.13 -15.18 -9.77
N ASP A 673 13.39 -16.20 -10.19
CA ASP A 673 13.85 -17.20 -11.15
C ASP A 673 13.51 -16.87 -12.62
N ARG A 674 12.86 -15.75 -12.89
CA ARG A 674 12.43 -15.35 -14.23
C ARG A 674 13.34 -14.25 -14.75
N SER A 675 14.39 -14.63 -15.46
CA SER A 675 15.27 -13.67 -16.15
C SER A 675 14.57 -13.00 -17.34
N PHE A 676 15.16 -11.93 -17.87
CA PHE A 676 14.77 -11.38 -19.18
C PHE A 676 14.64 -12.50 -20.20
N PHE A 677 15.68 -13.34 -20.30
CA PHE A 677 15.75 -14.41 -21.28
C PHE A 677 14.62 -15.44 -21.11
N TRP A 678 14.29 -15.78 -19.86
CA TRP A 678 13.16 -16.67 -19.55
C TRP A 678 11.86 -16.15 -20.18
N PHE A 679 11.56 -14.85 -20.04
CA PHE A 679 10.35 -14.28 -20.63
C PHE A 679 10.34 -14.33 -22.15
N LEU A 680 11.48 -14.08 -22.82
CA LEU A 680 11.53 -14.21 -24.28
C LEU A 680 11.19 -15.62 -24.75
N ILE A 681 11.67 -16.64 -24.03
CA ILE A 681 11.35 -18.04 -24.33
C ILE A 681 9.88 -18.31 -24.05
N ASN A 682 9.39 -17.96 -22.87
CA ASN A 682 8.02 -18.25 -22.43
C ASN A 682 6.96 -17.56 -23.31
N TYR A 683 7.24 -16.36 -23.80
CA TYR A 683 6.36 -15.61 -24.71
C TYR A 683 6.61 -15.89 -26.21
N ASN A 684 7.31 -16.99 -26.56
CA ASN A 684 7.56 -17.43 -27.93
C ASN A 684 8.21 -16.36 -28.84
N GLN A 685 9.12 -15.54 -28.31
CA GLN A 685 9.75 -14.45 -29.06
C GLN A 685 10.97 -14.91 -29.89
N ASP A 686 10.81 -16.01 -30.64
CA ASP A 686 11.90 -16.69 -31.34
C ASP A 686 12.65 -15.78 -32.33
N ARG A 687 11.92 -14.95 -33.08
CA ARG A 687 12.52 -14.01 -34.03
C ARG A 687 13.38 -12.95 -33.34
N LEU A 688 13.02 -12.55 -32.12
CA LEU A 688 13.80 -11.59 -31.34
C LEU A 688 15.03 -12.29 -30.77
N LEU A 689 14.88 -13.51 -30.23
CA LEU A 689 15.99 -14.34 -29.76
C LEU A 689 17.04 -14.57 -30.86
N GLU A 690 16.62 -14.92 -32.08
CA GLU A 690 17.53 -15.09 -33.21
C GLU A 690 18.31 -13.81 -33.54
N LYS A 691 17.65 -12.65 -33.48
CA LYS A 691 18.34 -11.36 -33.71
C LYS A 691 19.37 -11.07 -32.64
N LEU A 692 19.04 -11.28 -31.37
CA LEU A 692 19.96 -11.09 -30.25
C LEU A 692 21.14 -12.08 -30.31
N PHE A 693 20.88 -13.31 -30.76
CA PHE A 693 21.90 -14.32 -31.03
C PHE A 693 22.84 -13.91 -32.18
N ILE A 694 22.31 -13.40 -33.30
CA ILE A 694 23.12 -12.90 -34.42
C ILE A 694 24.01 -11.73 -33.98
N GLN A 695 23.55 -10.91 -33.03
CA GLN A 695 24.32 -9.82 -32.44
C GLN A 695 25.45 -10.28 -31.50
N GLY A 696 25.57 -11.58 -31.24
CA GLY A 696 26.63 -12.13 -30.39
C GLY A 696 26.38 -11.98 -28.90
N LEU A 697 25.13 -11.75 -28.47
CA LEU A 697 24.81 -11.57 -27.05
C LEU A 697 24.82 -12.88 -26.25
N PHE A 698 24.84 -14.03 -26.93
CA PHE A 698 24.78 -15.35 -26.31
C PHE A 698 26.21 -15.87 -26.09
N THR A 699 26.81 -15.49 -24.97
CA THR A 699 28.15 -15.95 -24.60
C THR A 699 28.09 -17.29 -23.85
N PRO A 700 29.16 -18.11 -23.83
CA PRO A 700 29.19 -19.34 -23.04
C PRO A 700 28.88 -19.10 -21.55
N ALA A 701 29.38 -17.99 -20.99
CA ALA A 701 29.10 -17.60 -19.60
C ALA A 701 27.60 -17.34 -19.36
N PHE A 702 26.93 -16.66 -20.29
CA PHE A 702 25.48 -16.45 -20.22
C PHE A 702 24.69 -17.75 -20.36
N LEU A 703 25.09 -18.62 -21.30
CA LEU A 703 24.44 -19.92 -21.49
C LEU A 703 24.59 -20.83 -20.26
N ALA A 704 25.71 -20.71 -19.55
CA ALA A 704 26.00 -21.43 -18.32
C ALA A 704 25.34 -20.84 -17.05
N THR A 705 24.76 -19.63 -17.12
CA THR A 705 24.09 -19.02 -15.96
C THR A 705 22.95 -19.91 -15.48
N THR A 706 23.02 -20.35 -14.22
CA THR A 706 22.02 -21.19 -13.58
C THR A 706 20.92 -20.36 -12.92
N LEU A 707 19.73 -20.93 -12.84
CA LEU A 707 18.61 -20.37 -12.10
C LEU A 707 18.89 -20.36 -10.58
N PRO A 708 18.36 -19.37 -9.84
CA PRO A 708 18.65 -19.21 -8.42
C PRO A 708 18.08 -20.33 -7.55
N GLU A 709 18.64 -20.50 -6.34
CA GLU A 709 18.39 -21.65 -5.47
C GLU A 709 16.95 -21.81 -4.97
N ASN A 710 16.18 -20.73 -4.99
CA ASN A 710 14.78 -20.72 -4.61
C ASN A 710 13.81 -21.04 -5.77
N SER A 711 14.31 -21.29 -6.98
CA SER A 711 13.48 -21.65 -8.14
C SER A 711 13.04 -23.12 -8.11
N VAL A 712 11.87 -23.43 -8.65
CA VAL A 712 11.46 -24.82 -8.95
C VAL A 712 12.39 -25.54 -9.92
N ALA A 713 13.21 -24.80 -10.68
CA ALA A 713 14.22 -25.31 -11.58
C ALA A 713 15.64 -24.90 -11.17
N ALA A 714 15.88 -24.69 -9.88
CA ALA A 714 17.20 -24.29 -9.35
C ALA A 714 18.31 -25.22 -9.82
N GLY A 715 19.39 -24.66 -10.38
CA GLY A 715 20.49 -25.42 -10.99
C GLY A 715 20.37 -25.62 -12.52
N ALA A 716 19.18 -25.49 -13.12
CA ALA A 716 19.06 -25.45 -14.57
C ALA A 716 19.67 -24.18 -15.16
N ASN A 717 20.22 -24.26 -16.36
CA ASN A 717 20.77 -23.10 -17.06
C ASN A 717 19.92 -22.67 -18.27
N ASN A 718 20.39 -21.63 -18.98
CA ASN A 718 19.68 -21.07 -20.12
C ASN A 718 19.54 -22.05 -21.31
N VAL A 719 20.43 -23.03 -21.46
CA VAL A 719 20.33 -24.06 -22.51
C VAL A 719 19.28 -25.11 -22.16
N TRP A 720 19.18 -25.47 -20.88
CA TRP A 720 18.12 -26.32 -20.37
C TRP A 720 16.73 -25.67 -20.64
N LEU A 721 16.60 -24.37 -20.36
CA LEU A 721 15.37 -23.60 -20.65
C LEU A 721 15.00 -23.60 -22.14
N LEU A 722 15.96 -23.44 -23.04
CA LEU A 722 15.69 -23.53 -24.48
C LEU A 722 15.17 -24.92 -24.87
N THR A 723 15.67 -25.97 -24.22
CA THR A 723 15.34 -27.36 -24.53
C THR A 723 13.96 -27.73 -24.04
N ILE A 724 13.61 -27.42 -22.78
CA ILE A 724 12.29 -27.72 -22.22
C ILE A 724 11.16 -26.98 -22.98
N HIS A 725 11.47 -25.81 -23.54
CA HIS A 725 10.56 -25.03 -24.40
C HIS A 725 10.72 -25.31 -25.91
N GLN A 726 11.42 -26.37 -26.29
CA GLN A 726 11.53 -26.88 -27.67
C GLN A 726 12.08 -25.86 -28.69
N ARG A 727 13.04 -25.01 -28.28
CA ARG A 727 13.72 -24.04 -29.15
C ARG A 727 14.89 -24.65 -29.92
N PHE A 728 14.66 -25.81 -30.54
CA PHE A 728 15.69 -26.63 -31.17
C PHE A 728 16.43 -25.93 -32.31
N ARG A 729 15.74 -25.06 -33.06
CA ARG A 729 16.37 -24.25 -34.11
C ARG A 729 17.49 -23.36 -33.56
N LEU A 730 17.27 -22.72 -32.41
CA LEU A 730 18.28 -21.89 -31.76
C LEU A 730 19.40 -22.74 -31.17
N LEU A 731 19.08 -23.91 -30.60
CA LEU A 731 20.08 -24.88 -30.13
C LEU A 731 21.01 -25.36 -31.26
N LYS A 732 20.47 -25.65 -32.46
CA LYS A 732 21.26 -26.00 -33.64
C LYS A 732 22.22 -24.87 -34.02
N GLN A 733 21.77 -23.62 -33.93
CA GLN A 733 22.62 -22.45 -34.20
C GLN A 733 23.72 -22.27 -33.14
N LEU A 734 23.41 -22.48 -31.87
CA LEU A 734 24.39 -22.42 -30.77
C LEU A 734 25.47 -23.50 -30.93
N LEU A 735 25.05 -24.70 -31.30
CA LEU A 735 25.92 -25.84 -31.55
C LEU A 735 26.82 -25.62 -32.78
N ALA A 736 26.28 -25.06 -33.87
CA ALA A 736 27.06 -24.71 -35.06
C ALA A 736 28.13 -23.64 -34.77
N LYS A 737 27.91 -22.77 -33.77
CA LYS A 737 28.89 -21.78 -33.30
C LYS A 737 29.82 -22.30 -32.19
N GLN A 738 29.74 -23.58 -31.83
CA GLN A 738 30.54 -24.20 -30.75
C GLN A 738 30.42 -23.46 -29.42
N LEU A 739 29.23 -22.93 -29.11
CA LEU A 739 28.97 -22.23 -27.85
C LEU A 739 28.49 -23.16 -26.72
N LEU A 740 28.23 -24.42 -27.05
CA LEU A 740 27.79 -25.44 -26.09
C LEU A 740 28.99 -26.25 -25.61
N THR A 741 29.12 -26.41 -24.30
CA THR A 741 30.15 -27.24 -23.66
C THR A 741 29.48 -28.38 -22.89
N THR A 742 30.24 -29.42 -22.56
CA THR A 742 29.78 -30.52 -21.71
C THR A 742 29.19 -30.01 -20.39
N SER A 743 29.86 -29.05 -19.73
CA SER A 743 29.38 -28.48 -18.47
C SER A 743 28.02 -27.78 -18.60
N ILE A 744 27.77 -27.11 -19.72
CA ILE A 744 26.48 -26.46 -20.00
C ILE A 744 25.38 -27.52 -20.23
N LEU A 745 25.69 -28.63 -20.90
CA LEU A 745 24.71 -29.70 -21.12
C LEU A 745 24.38 -30.49 -19.86
N ALA A 746 25.36 -30.62 -18.95
CA ALA A 746 25.24 -31.35 -17.69
C ALA A 746 24.45 -30.61 -16.60
N ALA A 747 24.25 -29.30 -16.73
CA ALA A 747 23.42 -28.54 -15.80
C ALA A 747 21.98 -29.08 -15.81
N ALA A 748 21.45 -29.30 -14.61
CA ALA A 748 20.12 -29.83 -14.38
C ALA A 748 19.53 -29.17 -13.13
N PRO A 749 18.19 -29.08 -13.02
CA PRO A 749 17.57 -28.76 -11.74
C PRO A 749 18.03 -29.76 -10.67
N TYR A 750 18.23 -29.32 -9.43
CA TYR A 750 18.49 -30.23 -8.29
C TYR A 750 17.27 -30.41 -7.38
N GLN A 751 16.20 -29.65 -7.62
CA GLN A 751 14.92 -29.73 -6.90
C GLN A 751 13.74 -29.59 -7.86
N GLY A 752 12.52 -29.82 -7.34
CA GLY A 752 11.29 -29.86 -8.12
C GLY A 752 11.16 -31.12 -8.98
N ASP A 753 10.07 -31.19 -9.75
CA ASP A 753 9.72 -32.38 -10.54
C ASP A 753 10.73 -32.70 -11.65
N ASN A 754 11.59 -31.72 -11.99
CA ASN A 754 12.64 -31.86 -12.99
C ASN A 754 14.03 -32.08 -12.36
N ALA A 755 14.12 -32.40 -11.07
CA ALA A 755 15.41 -32.66 -10.43
C ALA A 755 16.17 -33.79 -11.17
N GLY A 756 17.44 -33.56 -11.51
CA GLY A 756 18.28 -34.50 -12.26
C GLY A 756 18.06 -34.52 -13.77
N VAL A 757 17.06 -33.80 -14.30
CA VAL A 757 16.77 -33.75 -15.74
C VAL A 757 17.79 -32.88 -16.47
N THR A 758 18.73 -33.48 -17.19
CA THR A 758 19.74 -32.74 -17.99
C THR A 758 19.19 -32.29 -19.34
N THR A 759 19.90 -31.36 -20.00
CA THR A 759 19.58 -30.95 -21.38
C THR A 759 19.59 -32.13 -22.34
N PHE A 760 20.57 -33.03 -22.20
CA PHE A 760 20.70 -34.18 -23.08
C PHE A 760 19.55 -35.17 -22.92
N TRP A 761 19.15 -35.42 -21.67
CA TRP A 761 17.99 -36.26 -21.37
C TRP A 761 16.71 -35.71 -22.00
N LEU A 762 16.47 -34.39 -21.92
CA LEU A 762 15.32 -33.75 -22.56
C LEU A 762 15.32 -33.93 -24.08
N LEU A 763 16.48 -33.79 -24.73
CA LEU A 763 16.60 -34.01 -26.18
C LEU A 763 16.28 -35.46 -26.55
N ALA A 764 16.73 -36.43 -25.76
CA ALA A 764 16.42 -37.85 -25.99
C ALA A 764 14.92 -38.12 -25.84
N LYS A 765 14.31 -37.65 -24.74
CA LYS A 765 12.87 -37.80 -24.47
C LYS A 765 11.99 -37.14 -25.52
N MET A 766 12.40 -35.95 -26.02
CA MET A 766 11.71 -35.21 -27.07
C MET A 766 12.05 -35.71 -28.48
N ASN A 767 12.90 -36.72 -28.61
CA ASN A 767 13.26 -37.36 -29.88
C ASN A 767 14.00 -36.42 -30.87
N GLU A 768 14.88 -35.54 -30.38
CA GLU A 768 15.64 -34.59 -31.19
C GLU A 768 16.99 -35.15 -31.70
N ILE A 769 16.90 -36.17 -32.54
CA ILE A 769 18.04 -37.01 -32.95
C ILE A 769 19.07 -36.28 -33.79
N GLU A 770 18.65 -35.31 -34.61
CA GLU A 770 19.58 -34.51 -35.39
C GLU A 770 20.53 -33.71 -34.48
N LEU A 771 19.99 -33.12 -33.41
CA LEU A 771 20.78 -32.40 -32.42
C LEU A 771 21.72 -33.35 -31.69
N ILE A 772 21.21 -34.49 -31.22
CA ILE A 772 22.02 -35.48 -30.49
C ILE A 772 23.18 -36.02 -31.34
N ASN A 773 22.92 -36.34 -32.62
CA ASN A 773 23.97 -36.74 -33.55
C ASN A 773 25.04 -35.66 -33.69
N GLU A 774 24.65 -34.39 -33.76
CA GLU A 774 25.61 -33.29 -33.84
C GLU A 774 26.42 -33.11 -32.55
N LEU A 775 25.78 -33.23 -31.37
CA LEU A 775 26.49 -33.25 -30.08
C LEU A 775 27.52 -34.39 -30.03
N CYS A 776 27.15 -35.57 -30.54
CA CYS A 776 28.01 -36.75 -30.62
C CYS A 776 29.19 -36.54 -31.58
N ARG A 777 28.98 -35.89 -32.74
CA ARG A 777 30.03 -35.53 -33.70
C ARG A 777 31.03 -34.54 -33.11
N GLN A 778 30.56 -33.57 -32.34
CA GLN A 778 31.41 -32.56 -31.71
C GLN A 778 32.17 -33.07 -30.47
N ASN A 779 31.97 -34.33 -30.06
CA ASN A 779 32.62 -34.95 -28.90
C ASN A 779 32.40 -34.20 -27.58
N ILE A 780 31.23 -33.59 -27.39
CA ILE A 780 30.87 -32.88 -26.15
C ILE A 780 29.99 -33.70 -25.19
N LEU A 781 29.63 -34.93 -25.59
CA LEU A 781 28.93 -35.90 -24.74
C LEU A 781 29.92 -36.65 -23.87
N THR A 782 29.56 -36.88 -22.60
CA THR A 782 30.32 -37.71 -21.66
C THR A 782 29.45 -38.81 -21.06
N THR A 783 30.10 -39.80 -20.45
CA THR A 783 29.43 -40.90 -19.75
C THR A 783 28.55 -40.38 -18.62
N GLU A 784 28.97 -39.36 -17.86
CA GLU A 784 28.17 -38.79 -16.77
C GLU A 784 26.87 -38.15 -17.29
N LEU A 785 26.92 -37.47 -18.44
CA LEU A 785 25.75 -36.85 -19.06
C LEU A 785 24.73 -37.90 -19.50
N LEU A 786 25.22 -39.05 -19.99
CA LEU A 786 24.40 -40.19 -20.41
C LEU A 786 23.83 -40.97 -19.21
N ALA A 787 24.56 -41.00 -18.09
CA ALA A 787 24.17 -41.66 -16.86
C ALA A 787 23.22 -40.83 -15.99
N ALA A 788 23.02 -39.55 -16.28
CA ALA A 788 22.12 -38.70 -15.51
C ALA A 788 20.67 -39.24 -15.54
N VAL A 789 20.06 -39.30 -14.35
CA VAL A 789 18.73 -39.86 -14.13
C VAL A 789 17.85 -38.81 -13.44
N PRO A 790 16.64 -38.54 -13.95
CA PRO A 790 15.66 -37.72 -13.26
C PRO A 790 15.22 -38.34 -11.93
N LYS A 791 14.99 -37.51 -10.93
CA LYS A 791 14.47 -37.95 -9.63
C LYS A 791 13.03 -38.47 -9.71
N ASP A 792 12.21 -37.87 -10.54
CA ASP A 792 10.78 -38.22 -10.65
C ASP A 792 10.53 -39.42 -11.57
N GLU A 793 11.44 -39.65 -12.50
CA GLU A 793 11.44 -40.83 -13.38
C GLU A 793 12.62 -41.73 -12.98
N GLU A 794 12.69 -42.08 -11.68
CA GLU A 794 13.82 -42.81 -11.12
C GLU A 794 14.19 -43.99 -12.02
N GLY A 795 15.41 -43.95 -12.54
CA GLY A 795 16.04 -44.98 -13.34
C GLY A 795 15.88 -44.86 -14.86
N THR A 796 15.21 -43.84 -15.41
CA THR A 796 15.22 -43.55 -16.85
C THR A 796 16.38 -42.61 -17.22
N ASN A 797 17.48 -43.17 -17.72
CA ASN A 797 18.54 -42.33 -18.28
C ASN A 797 18.28 -42.00 -19.77
N ALA A 798 19.08 -41.11 -20.34
CA ALA A 798 18.87 -40.64 -21.71
C ALA A 798 19.07 -41.75 -22.77
N VAL A 799 19.89 -42.76 -22.46
CA VAL A 799 20.17 -43.90 -23.36
C VAL A 799 18.96 -44.84 -23.43
N TYR A 800 18.29 -45.05 -22.30
CA TYR A 800 17.03 -45.77 -22.25
C TYR A 800 15.95 -45.11 -23.12
N GLU A 801 15.78 -43.78 -23.02
CA GLU A 801 14.85 -43.02 -23.86
C GLU A 801 15.15 -43.16 -25.36
N LEU A 802 16.43 -43.12 -25.75
CA LEU A 802 16.84 -43.38 -27.15
C LEU A 802 16.48 -44.79 -27.61
N GLY A 803 16.60 -45.79 -26.73
CA GLY A 803 16.16 -47.15 -27.00
C GLY A 803 14.65 -47.25 -27.19
N LEU A 804 13.86 -46.60 -26.33
CA LEU A 804 12.40 -46.57 -26.44
C LEU A 804 11.94 -45.95 -27.76
N HIS A 805 12.60 -44.88 -28.21
CA HIS A 805 12.36 -44.24 -29.51
C HIS A 805 13.02 -44.96 -30.70
N GLN A 806 13.63 -46.12 -30.47
CA GLN A 806 14.23 -47.01 -31.49
C GLN A 806 15.44 -46.43 -32.25
N HIS A 807 16.23 -45.56 -31.62
CA HIS A 807 17.45 -44.98 -32.23
C HIS A 807 18.69 -45.85 -32.05
N PHE A 808 18.57 -47.12 -32.43
CA PHE A 808 19.63 -48.12 -32.28
C PHE A 808 20.95 -47.76 -32.99
N PRO A 809 20.97 -47.16 -34.19
CA PRO A 809 22.23 -46.74 -34.82
C PRO A 809 23.00 -45.69 -34.01
N LEU A 810 22.28 -44.79 -33.32
CA LEU A 810 22.88 -43.80 -32.44
C LEU A 810 23.41 -44.47 -31.17
N LEU A 811 22.67 -45.41 -30.58
CA LEU A 811 23.16 -46.21 -29.44
C LEU A 811 24.45 -46.96 -29.77
N GLU A 812 24.52 -47.57 -30.95
CA GLU A 812 25.73 -48.21 -31.46
C GLU A 812 26.89 -47.21 -31.61
N THR A 813 26.59 -46.00 -32.09
CA THR A 813 27.60 -44.92 -32.18
C THR A 813 28.13 -44.52 -30.81
N LEU A 814 27.26 -44.43 -29.79
CA LEU A 814 27.65 -44.13 -28.41
C LEU A 814 28.50 -45.27 -27.80
N LEU A 815 28.14 -46.53 -28.10
CA LEU A 815 28.90 -47.71 -27.71
C LEU A 815 30.32 -47.69 -28.30
N ASN A 816 30.43 -47.46 -29.61
CA ASN A 816 31.71 -47.42 -30.33
C ASN A 816 32.61 -46.27 -29.87
N LYS A 817 32.03 -45.19 -29.35
CA LYS A 817 32.77 -44.07 -28.73
C LYS A 817 33.17 -44.33 -27.28
N GLY A 818 32.81 -45.48 -26.71
CA GLY A 818 33.12 -45.84 -25.32
C GLY A 818 32.37 -44.99 -24.29
N LEU A 819 31.23 -44.41 -24.66
CA LEU A 819 30.47 -43.53 -23.77
C LEU A 819 29.46 -44.29 -22.89
N LEU A 820 29.15 -45.53 -23.24
CA LEU A 820 28.25 -46.40 -22.47
C LEU A 820 29.04 -47.19 -21.42
N ASN A 821 28.49 -47.30 -20.22
CA ASN A 821 29.03 -48.13 -19.13
C ASN A 821 27.95 -49.09 -18.60
N LYS A 822 28.32 -49.96 -17.65
CA LYS A 822 27.41 -50.95 -17.06
C LYS A 822 26.19 -50.31 -16.40
N GLU A 823 26.39 -49.22 -15.67
CA GLU A 823 25.33 -48.51 -14.94
C GLU A 823 24.30 -47.91 -15.89
N ILE A 824 24.74 -47.32 -17.01
CA ILE A 824 23.88 -46.75 -18.05
C ILE A 824 23.02 -47.84 -18.69
N VAL A 825 23.60 -48.99 -19.01
CA VAL A 825 22.88 -50.10 -19.66
C VAL A 825 21.89 -50.76 -18.69
N ALA A 826 22.25 -50.85 -17.40
CA ALA A 826 21.44 -51.48 -16.36
C ALA A 826 20.30 -50.60 -15.84
N ALA A 827 20.34 -49.28 -16.06
CA ALA A 827 19.30 -48.37 -15.59
C ALA A 827 17.91 -48.74 -16.14
N ALA A 828 16.92 -48.82 -15.24
CA ALA A 828 15.54 -49.16 -15.55
C ALA A 828 14.57 -48.22 -14.83
N PRO A 829 13.44 -47.83 -15.44
CA PRO A 829 12.39 -47.09 -14.76
C PRO A 829 11.93 -47.85 -13.50
N LYS A 830 11.75 -47.15 -12.38
CA LYS A 830 11.20 -47.75 -11.14
C LYS A 830 9.69 -47.64 -11.03
N ILE A 831 9.08 -46.84 -11.89
CA ILE A 831 7.64 -46.57 -11.93
C ILE A 831 7.11 -46.65 -13.36
N GLY A 832 5.79 -46.86 -13.51
CA GLY A 832 5.13 -46.90 -14.81
C GLY A 832 5.05 -48.30 -15.46
N PRO A 833 4.51 -48.39 -16.69
CA PRO A 833 4.28 -49.65 -17.40
C PRO A 833 5.56 -50.36 -17.84
N ASP A 834 6.68 -49.63 -17.84
CA ASP A 834 8.01 -50.14 -18.17
C ASP A 834 8.90 -50.29 -16.93
N LYS A 835 8.27 -50.36 -15.75
CA LYS A 835 8.98 -50.63 -14.51
C LYS A 835 9.88 -51.87 -14.65
N ASP A 836 11.11 -51.73 -14.19
CA ASP A 836 12.19 -52.74 -14.17
C ASP A 836 12.69 -53.17 -15.57
N LYS A 837 12.16 -52.60 -16.65
CA LYS A 837 12.67 -52.82 -18.02
C LYS A 837 13.84 -51.89 -18.31
N ASN A 838 15.06 -52.41 -18.31
CA ASN A 838 16.23 -51.63 -18.73
C ASN A 838 16.42 -51.62 -20.27
N LEU A 839 17.53 -51.06 -20.74
CA LEU A 839 17.85 -51.00 -22.16
C LEU A 839 17.90 -52.38 -22.84
N ILE A 840 18.35 -53.43 -22.13
CA ILE A 840 18.43 -54.79 -22.67
C ILE A 840 17.02 -55.29 -23.00
N ALA A 841 16.05 -55.04 -22.11
CA ALA A 841 14.64 -55.34 -22.33
C ALA A 841 14.12 -54.71 -23.62
N VAL A 842 14.45 -53.43 -23.83
CA VAL A 842 14.02 -52.65 -24.98
C VAL A 842 14.65 -53.18 -26.28
N LEU A 843 15.94 -53.53 -26.25
CA LEU A 843 16.62 -54.12 -27.41
C LEU A 843 16.03 -55.47 -27.80
N MET A 844 15.73 -56.34 -26.83
CA MET A 844 15.12 -57.65 -27.10
C MET A 844 13.70 -57.49 -27.64
N ALA A 845 12.89 -56.59 -27.07
CA ALA A 845 11.53 -56.34 -27.52
C ALA A 845 11.47 -55.83 -28.96
N ASN A 846 12.52 -55.15 -29.43
CA ASN A 846 12.64 -54.63 -30.80
C ASN A 846 13.59 -55.46 -31.69
N GLU A 847 13.91 -56.70 -31.28
CA GLU A 847 14.75 -57.66 -32.03
C GLU A 847 16.15 -57.13 -32.42
N GLN A 848 16.71 -56.22 -31.63
CA GLN A 848 18.03 -55.61 -31.85
C GLN A 848 19.18 -56.46 -31.29
N PHE A 849 19.21 -57.73 -31.70
CA PHE A 849 20.15 -58.73 -31.16
C PHE A 849 21.61 -58.43 -31.47
N SER A 850 21.90 -57.85 -32.64
CA SER A 850 23.27 -57.44 -33.02
C SER A 850 23.85 -56.38 -32.06
N LEU A 851 23.04 -55.38 -31.67
CA LEU A 851 23.48 -54.37 -30.72
C LEU A 851 23.64 -54.96 -29.31
N LEU A 852 22.74 -55.87 -28.91
CA LEU A 852 22.87 -56.59 -27.64
C LEU A 852 24.14 -57.45 -27.58
N GLU A 853 24.48 -58.14 -28.67
CA GLU A 853 25.73 -58.90 -28.81
C GLU A 853 26.96 -58.02 -28.60
N LYS A 854 26.96 -56.82 -29.20
CA LYS A 854 28.04 -55.84 -29.00
C LYS A 854 28.14 -55.33 -27.57
N LEU A 855 27.00 -55.10 -26.89
CA LEU A 855 27.02 -54.73 -25.47
C LEU A 855 27.63 -55.83 -24.58
N ILE A 856 27.40 -57.10 -24.92
CA ILE A 856 28.00 -58.26 -24.26
C ILE A 856 29.51 -58.33 -24.57
N GLU A 857 29.91 -58.14 -25.83
CA GLU A 857 31.33 -58.12 -26.21
C GLU A 857 32.12 -57.02 -25.47
N HIS A 858 31.51 -55.85 -25.28
CA HIS A 858 32.07 -54.74 -24.51
C HIS A 858 31.98 -54.92 -22.98
N LYS A 859 31.45 -56.06 -22.50
CA LYS A 859 31.26 -56.38 -21.06
C LYS A 859 30.42 -55.33 -20.33
N LEU A 860 29.43 -54.74 -21.00
CA LEU A 860 28.52 -53.75 -20.42
C LEU A 860 27.24 -54.35 -19.83
N VAL A 861 26.92 -55.59 -20.20
CA VAL A 861 25.80 -56.34 -19.63
C VAL A 861 26.27 -57.04 -18.35
N THR A 862 25.48 -56.96 -17.28
CA THR A 862 25.73 -57.70 -16.03
C THR A 862 24.64 -58.74 -15.78
N PRO A 863 24.93 -59.79 -14.99
CA PRO A 863 23.91 -60.77 -14.60
C PRO A 863 22.69 -60.12 -13.94
N GLU A 864 22.90 -59.11 -13.09
CA GLU A 864 21.83 -58.40 -12.38
C GLU A 864 20.95 -57.61 -13.35
N ALA A 865 21.54 -56.92 -14.33
CA ALA A 865 20.77 -56.20 -15.36
C ALA A 865 19.94 -57.15 -16.23
N LEU A 866 20.45 -58.36 -16.50
CA LEU A 866 19.65 -59.39 -17.15
C LEU A 866 18.52 -59.85 -16.24
N GLN A 867 18.78 -60.10 -14.95
CA GLN A 867 17.79 -60.56 -13.98
C GLN A 867 16.63 -59.59 -13.75
N THR A 868 16.87 -58.28 -13.67
CA THR A 868 15.78 -57.29 -13.47
C THR A 868 14.82 -57.23 -14.66
N THR A 869 15.28 -57.66 -15.84
CA THR A 869 14.50 -57.70 -17.07
C THR A 869 13.56 -58.92 -17.14
N LEU A 870 13.67 -59.86 -16.20
CA LEU A 870 13.18 -61.24 -16.35
C LEU A 870 11.85 -61.53 -15.65
N SER A 871 10.83 -61.81 -16.46
CA SER A 871 9.86 -62.87 -16.15
C SER A 871 10.27 -64.12 -16.95
N ASP A 872 11.04 -65.05 -16.37
CA ASP A 872 11.36 -66.45 -16.79
C ASP A 872 11.60 -66.82 -18.29
N ASN A 873 11.65 -65.89 -19.25
CA ASN A 873 11.49 -66.20 -20.69
C ASN A 873 12.54 -65.60 -21.66
N ILE A 874 13.69 -65.04 -21.23
CA ILE A 874 14.68 -64.48 -22.19
C ILE A 874 15.31 -65.57 -23.06
N ILE A 875 15.76 -66.68 -22.44
CA ILE A 875 16.40 -67.78 -23.19
C ILE A 875 15.40 -68.37 -24.20
N SER A 876 14.13 -68.52 -23.82
CA SER A 876 13.09 -69.00 -24.72
C SER A 876 12.78 -68.00 -25.84
N ILE A 877 12.76 -66.68 -25.56
CA ILE A 877 12.61 -65.64 -26.59
C ILE A 877 13.80 -65.71 -27.57
N LEU A 878 15.03 -65.72 -27.08
CA LEU A 878 16.23 -65.78 -27.92
C LEU A 878 16.29 -67.07 -28.75
N ILE A 879 15.99 -68.23 -28.17
CA ILE A 879 15.91 -69.51 -28.88
C ILE A 879 14.79 -69.49 -29.92
N SER A 880 13.60 -68.98 -29.57
CA SER A 880 12.47 -68.90 -30.50
C SER A 880 12.76 -67.97 -31.69
N LYS A 881 13.62 -66.97 -31.50
CA LYS A 881 14.13 -66.05 -32.53
C LYS A 881 15.45 -66.53 -33.16
N GLN A 882 15.85 -67.79 -32.90
CA GLN A 882 17.03 -68.45 -33.47
C GLN A 882 18.36 -67.76 -33.17
N GLN A 883 18.46 -67.03 -32.05
CA GLN A 883 19.68 -66.32 -31.61
C GLN A 883 20.59 -67.21 -30.76
N VAL A 884 20.91 -68.42 -31.24
CA VAL A 884 21.68 -69.43 -30.47
C VAL A 884 23.10 -68.96 -30.16
N SER A 885 23.76 -68.28 -31.10
CA SER A 885 25.10 -67.73 -30.91
C SER A 885 25.16 -66.70 -29.77
N LEU A 886 24.11 -65.88 -29.64
CA LEU A 886 24.01 -64.88 -28.59
C LEU A 886 23.84 -65.55 -27.22
N VAL A 887 23.00 -66.58 -27.11
CA VAL A 887 22.84 -67.37 -25.88
C VAL A 887 24.16 -68.02 -25.48
N GLN A 888 24.88 -68.61 -26.44
CA GLN A 888 26.20 -69.19 -26.17
C GLN A 888 27.18 -68.15 -25.62
N LYS A 889 27.26 -66.96 -26.23
CA LYS A 889 28.10 -65.85 -25.73
C LYS A 889 27.70 -65.41 -24.32
N MET A 890 26.41 -65.38 -24.01
CA MET A 890 25.94 -65.05 -22.65
C MET A 890 26.38 -66.10 -21.63
N CYS A 891 26.31 -67.39 -21.96
CA CYS A 891 26.82 -68.47 -21.10
C CYS A 891 28.34 -68.40 -20.93
N GLU A 892 29.09 -68.16 -22.02
CA GLU A 892 30.56 -68.03 -22.01
C GLU A 892 31.04 -66.88 -21.11
N GLN A 893 30.26 -65.80 -21.02
CA GLN A 893 30.57 -64.66 -20.14
C GLN A 893 30.01 -64.80 -18.72
N GLY A 894 29.38 -65.92 -18.38
CA GLY A 894 28.77 -66.14 -17.07
C GLY A 894 27.59 -65.21 -16.77
N LEU A 895 26.94 -64.69 -17.82
CA LEU A 895 25.75 -63.83 -17.70
C LEU A 895 24.47 -64.64 -17.43
N VAL A 896 24.46 -65.91 -17.83
CA VAL A 896 23.37 -66.86 -17.64
C VAL A 896 23.99 -68.15 -17.10
N GLU A 897 23.41 -68.70 -16.03
CA GLU A 897 23.81 -70.01 -15.51
C GLU A 897 23.51 -71.08 -16.56
N SER A 898 24.52 -71.88 -16.90
CA SER A 898 24.35 -73.04 -17.75
C SER A 898 23.34 -73.98 -17.09
N ALA A 899 22.09 -74.00 -17.58
CA ALA A 899 21.09 -74.98 -17.18
C ALA A 899 21.45 -76.42 -17.60
N VAL A 900 22.60 -76.60 -18.24
CA VAL A 900 23.24 -77.91 -18.40
C VAL A 900 24.08 -78.14 -17.15
N GLU A 901 23.46 -78.75 -16.13
CA GLU A 901 24.23 -79.59 -15.22
C GLU A 901 24.99 -80.60 -16.10
N PRO A 902 26.32 -80.73 -15.98
CA PRO A 902 27.02 -81.83 -16.63
C PRO A 902 26.47 -83.11 -16.01
N ALA A 903 25.59 -83.80 -16.74
CA ALA A 903 25.24 -85.17 -16.41
C ALA A 903 26.57 -85.93 -16.24
N GLU A 904 26.79 -86.51 -15.06
CA GLU A 904 27.94 -87.37 -14.83
C GLU A 904 28.03 -88.40 -15.97
N PRO A 905 29.23 -88.66 -16.51
CA PRO A 905 29.37 -89.56 -17.64
C PRO A 905 29.09 -90.99 -17.18
N SER A 906 27.86 -91.45 -17.35
CA SER A 906 27.55 -92.88 -17.33
C SER A 906 27.95 -93.46 -18.68
N ASP A 907 29.01 -94.26 -18.66
CA ASP A 907 29.48 -95.11 -19.76
C ASP A 907 28.34 -95.87 -20.43
N VAL A 908 27.95 -95.50 -21.67
CA VAL A 908 27.60 -96.46 -22.73
C VAL A 908 27.95 -95.86 -24.09
N ALA A 909 28.70 -96.65 -24.86
CA ALA A 909 29.21 -96.34 -26.17
C ALA A 909 28.17 -96.36 -27.31
N SER A 910 28.51 -95.58 -28.34
CA SER A 910 28.24 -95.76 -29.77
C SER A 910 26.86 -95.35 -30.34
N GLY A 911 26.92 -94.41 -31.29
CA GLY A 911 26.05 -94.43 -32.47
C GLY A 911 25.28 -93.14 -32.76
N ALA A 912 25.55 -92.59 -33.95
CA ALA A 912 24.73 -91.65 -34.73
C ALA A 912 24.87 -90.13 -34.45
N ALA A 913 25.42 -89.48 -35.47
CA ALA A 913 25.33 -88.05 -35.73
C ALA A 913 23.91 -87.64 -36.11
N ASN A 914 23.61 -86.35 -35.91
CA ASN A 914 22.37 -85.60 -36.18
C ASN A 914 21.26 -85.75 -35.13
N GLU A 915 21.37 -84.99 -34.03
CA GLU A 915 20.22 -84.37 -33.35
C GLU A 915 20.71 -83.38 -32.28
N ILE A 916 20.83 -82.10 -32.65
CA ILE A 916 20.86 -80.99 -31.68
C ILE A 916 19.72 -80.04 -32.06
N ILE A 917 18.48 -80.52 -31.96
CA ILE A 917 17.27 -79.70 -31.76
C ILE A 917 16.22 -80.58 -31.07
N ALA A 918 16.34 -80.81 -29.76
CA ALA A 918 15.23 -81.33 -28.95
C ALA A 918 15.52 -81.19 -27.45
N VAL A 919 15.41 -79.97 -26.92
CA VAL A 919 15.05 -79.78 -25.51
C VAL A 919 13.94 -78.73 -25.47
N SER A 920 12.73 -79.17 -25.80
CA SER A 920 11.50 -78.42 -25.50
C SER A 920 10.37 -79.39 -25.22
N SER A 921 10.38 -79.98 -24.04
CA SER A 921 9.18 -80.62 -23.49
C SER A 921 9.35 -80.79 -21.99
N ASN A 922 9.23 -79.68 -21.24
CA ASN A 922 8.81 -79.73 -19.83
C ASN A 922 8.47 -78.34 -19.25
N TRP A 923 7.87 -77.45 -20.04
CA TRP A 923 7.31 -76.19 -19.52
C TRP A 923 6.01 -75.87 -20.28
N PHE A 924 4.99 -76.71 -20.14
CA PHE A 924 3.62 -76.37 -20.58
C PHE A 924 2.59 -77.13 -19.74
N SER A 925 2.19 -76.52 -18.62
CA SER A 925 0.88 -76.73 -18.04
C SER A 925 0.56 -75.62 -17.05
N PHE A 926 -0.01 -74.50 -17.52
CA PHE A 926 -0.99 -73.69 -16.77
C PHE A 926 -1.52 -72.59 -17.70
N PHE A 927 -2.70 -72.81 -18.30
CA PHE A 927 -3.61 -71.73 -18.68
C PHE A 927 -5.05 -72.17 -18.39
N SER A 928 -5.72 -71.39 -17.54
CA SER A 928 -7.17 -71.35 -17.37
C SER A 928 -7.80 -70.49 -18.47
N PRO A 929 -9.02 -70.79 -18.96
CA PRO A 929 -9.63 -70.08 -20.07
C PRO A 929 -10.51 -68.92 -19.58
N THR A 930 -10.28 -67.71 -20.08
CA THR A 930 -11.36 -66.74 -20.32
C THR A 930 -10.98 -65.84 -21.48
N ALA A 931 -11.59 -66.09 -22.64
CA ALA A 931 -11.67 -65.14 -23.73
C ALA A 931 -13.07 -64.51 -23.72
N ARG A 932 -13.15 -63.18 -23.58
CA ARG A 932 -14.23 -62.37 -24.16
C ARG A 932 -13.66 -61.02 -24.61
N THR A 933 -13.58 -60.89 -25.93
CA THR A 933 -13.91 -59.71 -26.75
C THR A 933 -13.27 -58.36 -26.38
N VAL A 934 -12.27 -57.92 -27.17
CA VAL A 934 -12.22 -56.54 -27.70
C VAL A 934 -11.52 -56.55 -29.07
N LYS A 935 -12.25 -56.15 -30.11
CA LYS A 935 -11.71 -55.71 -31.40
C LYS A 935 -12.03 -54.23 -31.52
N VAL A 936 -11.04 -53.45 -31.96
CA VAL A 936 -11.11 -52.05 -32.42
C VAL A 936 -11.15 -50.96 -31.33
N LEU A 937 -10.01 -50.30 -31.10
CA LEU A 937 -9.92 -48.88 -30.73
C LEU A 937 -8.59 -48.32 -31.28
N ALA A 938 -8.63 -47.90 -32.55
CA ALA A 938 -7.60 -47.10 -33.19
C ALA A 938 -8.24 -45.78 -33.61
N THR A 939 -8.38 -44.81 -32.69
CA THR A 939 -8.50 -43.34 -32.94
C THR A 939 -8.88 -42.61 -31.64
N THR A 940 -7.93 -42.39 -30.73
CA THR A 940 -8.12 -41.37 -29.65
C THR A 940 -6.78 -40.87 -29.08
N ARG A 941 -5.93 -40.24 -29.90
CA ARG A 941 -4.73 -39.53 -29.42
C ARG A 941 -4.45 -38.20 -30.16
N LEU A 942 -5.50 -37.53 -30.63
CA LEU A 942 -5.37 -36.23 -31.30
C LEU A 942 -6.29 -35.12 -30.76
N THR A 943 -6.96 -35.33 -29.62
CA THR A 943 -7.90 -34.36 -29.02
C THR A 943 -7.48 -33.77 -27.68
N ALA A 944 -6.33 -34.18 -27.10
CA ALA A 944 -5.81 -33.58 -25.86
C ALA A 944 -4.89 -32.36 -26.11
N ARG A 945 -4.65 -32.00 -27.38
CA ARG A 945 -3.79 -30.87 -27.76
C ARG A 945 -4.58 -29.56 -27.97
N THR A 946 -5.88 -29.66 -28.25
CA THR A 946 -6.75 -28.51 -28.56
C THR A 946 -7.40 -27.89 -27.32
N GLU A 947 -7.70 -28.66 -26.26
CA GLU A 947 -8.30 -28.13 -25.02
C GLU A 947 -7.31 -27.31 -24.16
N ARG A 948 -6.00 -27.55 -24.29
CA ARG A 948 -4.97 -26.72 -23.63
C ARG A 948 -4.68 -25.40 -24.35
N GLU A 949 -5.09 -25.25 -25.62
CA GLU A 949 -5.00 -23.98 -26.35
C GLU A 949 -6.25 -23.11 -26.20
N GLN A 950 -7.44 -23.69 -25.94
CA GLN A 950 -8.66 -22.92 -25.66
C GLN A 950 -8.67 -22.29 -24.27
N ASN A 951 -8.19 -22.96 -23.22
CA ASN A 951 -8.13 -22.40 -21.86
C ASN A 951 -7.02 -21.35 -21.66
N ARG A 952 -6.23 -21.04 -22.70
CA ARG A 952 -5.18 -20.01 -22.65
C ARG A 952 -5.59 -18.67 -23.28
N ASN A 953 -6.79 -18.60 -23.87
CA ASN A 953 -7.34 -17.39 -24.49
C ASN A 953 -8.54 -16.79 -23.71
N GLU A 954 -8.85 -17.31 -22.52
CA GLU A 954 -9.89 -16.75 -21.62
C GLU A 954 -9.33 -16.25 -20.26
N LEU A 955 -8.04 -15.94 -20.22
CA LEU A 955 -7.33 -15.18 -19.17
C LEU A 955 -6.42 -14.17 -19.87
#